data_AF-A0A2W4X5Y8-F1
#
_entry.id   AF-A0A2W4X5Y8-F1
#
_cell.length_a   1.000
_cell.length_b   1.000
_cell.length_c   1.000
_cell.angle_alpha   90.00
_cell.angle_beta   90.00
_cell.angle_gamma   90.00
#
_symmetry.space_group_name_H-M   'P 1'
#
loop_
_entity.id
_entity.type
_entity.pdbx_description
1 polymer ?
#
loop_
_entity_poly.entity_id
_entity_poly.type
_entity_poly.pdbx_seq_one_letter_code
_entity_poly.pdbx_strand_id
1 'polypeptide(L)'
;MPNGLHITDIIFPYKILSAVFLAVYKIYRNLYRKGEVHRIVAAEHTGLLTRPNRERLEQRFIEHQRRCDPNLISATSTLELGINIGDLSTVLLCSVPPAVSSFQQRIGRAGRRDGNALVGIVANGKPHDLHFYADPMRMVNGNVEAAGCYLDASAILQRQLTAFCLDTWVATGITRQEFSPSLSDVLNAIERSSLDRFPYNWLSYIKSHQGELLETFLRLFEDTITDQTCTEIRTFMEKGEQDEGGLRWQILNRLEGVRQERTRLSSQIKNISGKIKKYKENPVALQDEEHLAELERERMGFRSLMKELNKKHILNFLTDEGLLPNYAFPEAGVTLRSILWRQKQPAEQSSGKKYETFTLTYERPGALAIRELVPSGVFYAEGRKVKIDQIDLKLSEPEDWRICRSCNYAIQAIEPEASTKACPRCSDAMWSDQGQLRRMLRLRQVMATTSDKGSRFGDDSEDRNSSFFQRHLLVDFDPAYREKTFLVKEQDFPFGFEYISQTTFREINLGESLANGDSVSLAGRQFTTHGFKVCRSCGKVMRGKVDKFTAKDHMINCQWRDKPEQTKAIDVLYLYREFRSEAIRFLMPDEKFWTPQGLHSFIAALQLGLKRKFGGKVDHLQTLISEEPQPNSSLRKSFLYLYDGIPGGTGYLRQLIRDPDSLGDVFNQALAVLRSCGCDDGCYSCLFAYRNSFDQDQTSRKWARDLLGTIAKRWPQLEETSEGLSAIRLNSNFESELERRFIEAIRQYSGKAYGGAAPQLRNDIINGRAGYYLKVGDRAWIIETQVPLGPSDGVDIPSRADFVLRPASTRVDSQPIVIFTDGWEYHKDRIGEDLQQRLAIIRSSQVHCWSLTWDDVAAQLEPAKVAPTRLDGLTCQLNDKFLQGQIQVYQQYQCTDLQSLEQLNSFEWLMNYLAQPDAAQWQRWAMLRTFAQANPASLKDANLNQQWSEQIQARLGTEPLDYWELPEKFLSASVLVSSALNVRSAVDLMRHRQTDSAGSFVLLALNDAPSAETAILKASWNETLRLLNLYQFLPHVYACTLASGSASTPVLLPKLTAPAATVIPDPPWQELEELVLEEALLPMVAQMQQAHWPLPEAGYELTNPQGTVVAIAELAWSSHRIALVLTAGDHALFSSNDWLAISPEELFDTFDILSAKLTGDA
;
A
#
# COMPACT_ATOMS: atom_id res chain seq x y z
N MET A 1 -8.65 -29.44 14.25
CA MET A 1 -7.88 -30.69 14.10
C MET A 1 -8.84 -31.86 14.19
N PRO A 2 -8.94 -32.74 13.18
CA PRO A 2 -9.31 -34.13 13.40
C PRO A 2 -8.04 -34.98 13.49
N ASN A 3 -8.00 -35.75 14.56
CA ASN A 3 -7.00 -36.76 14.88
C ASN A 3 -6.95 -37.86 13.81
N GLY A 4 -5.76 -38.39 13.54
CA GLY A 4 -5.63 -39.69 12.87
C GLY A 4 -4.46 -39.84 11.91
N LEU A 5 -3.22 -39.72 12.39
CA LEU A 5 -2.08 -40.38 11.75
C LEU A 5 -1.34 -41.17 12.83
N HIS A 6 -1.69 -42.46 12.92
CA HIS A 6 -0.94 -43.46 13.66
C HIS A 6 0.47 -43.54 13.09
N ILE A 7 1.43 -42.92 13.77
CA ILE A 7 2.85 -43.28 13.66
C ILE A 7 3.01 -44.52 14.52
N THR A 8 2.74 -45.70 13.98
CA THR A 8 3.13 -47.00 14.54
C THR A 8 2.77 -48.06 13.50
N ASP A 9 3.72 -48.38 12.62
CA ASP A 9 3.94 -49.73 12.06
C ASP A 9 5.02 -49.68 10.97
N ILE A 10 6.27 -49.41 11.37
CA ILE A 10 7.42 -49.92 10.64
C ILE A 10 8.45 -50.45 11.65
N ILE A 11 8.14 -51.60 12.26
CA ILE A 11 9.15 -52.42 12.94
C ILE A 11 9.96 -53.11 11.84
N PHE A 12 11.03 -52.47 11.36
CA PHE A 12 12.04 -53.18 10.60
C PHE A 12 12.76 -54.17 11.54
N PRO A 13 12.78 -55.48 11.26
CA PRO A 13 13.53 -56.41 12.09
C PRO A 13 15.02 -56.02 12.03
N TYR A 14 15.65 -55.87 13.20
CA TYR A 14 17.04 -55.43 13.40
C TYR A 14 18.08 -56.14 12.47
N LYS A 15 17.78 -57.35 11.99
CA LYS A 15 18.61 -58.08 11.01
C LYS A 15 18.64 -57.46 9.61
N ILE A 16 17.55 -56.84 9.14
CA ILE A 16 17.50 -56.16 7.85
C ILE A 16 18.26 -54.84 7.93
N LEU A 17 18.10 -54.08 9.01
CA LEU A 17 18.87 -52.86 9.27
C LEU A 17 20.37 -53.14 9.33
N SER A 18 20.81 -54.19 10.04
CA SER A 18 22.23 -54.60 10.07
C SER A 18 22.77 -54.98 8.68
N ALA A 19 22.01 -55.74 7.88
CA ALA A 19 22.42 -56.15 6.54
C ALA A 19 22.47 -54.96 5.56
N VAL A 20 21.50 -54.05 5.63
CA VAL A 20 21.47 -52.81 4.85
C VAL A 20 22.61 -51.89 5.27
N PHE A 21 22.87 -51.75 6.58
CA PHE A 21 23.98 -50.93 7.09
C PHE A 21 25.33 -51.51 6.69
N LEU A 22 25.53 -52.83 6.75
CA LEU A 22 26.76 -53.48 6.27
C LEU A 22 26.91 -53.40 4.75
N ALA A 23 25.80 -53.48 4.00
CA ALA A 23 25.81 -53.31 2.54
C ALA A 23 26.17 -51.88 2.16
N VAL A 24 25.56 -50.89 2.80
CA VAL A 24 25.85 -49.45 2.63
C VAL A 24 27.29 -49.14 3.05
N TYR A 25 27.76 -49.68 4.18
CA TYR A 25 29.14 -49.53 4.63
C TYR A 25 30.14 -50.20 3.66
N LYS A 26 29.81 -51.37 3.10
CA LYS A 26 30.60 -52.00 2.02
C LYS A 26 30.59 -51.17 0.74
N ILE A 27 29.46 -50.56 0.37
CA ILE A 27 29.33 -49.69 -0.80
C ILE A 27 30.22 -48.46 -0.62
N TYR A 28 30.08 -47.72 0.47
CA TYR A 28 30.93 -46.55 0.73
C TYR A 28 32.40 -46.92 0.92
N ARG A 29 32.71 -48.02 1.63
CA ARG A 29 34.09 -48.51 1.77
C ARG A 29 34.70 -48.90 0.42
N ASN A 30 33.94 -49.54 -0.47
CA ASN A 30 34.40 -49.85 -1.83
C ASN A 30 34.49 -48.59 -2.69
N LEU A 31 33.57 -47.64 -2.56
CA LEU A 31 33.61 -46.34 -3.23
C LEU A 31 34.85 -45.53 -2.79
N TYR A 32 35.17 -45.49 -1.50
CA TYR A 32 36.36 -44.81 -1.00
C TYR A 32 37.67 -45.57 -1.28
N ARG A 33 37.64 -46.90 -1.37
CA ARG A 33 38.84 -47.72 -1.70
C ARG A 33 39.12 -47.90 -3.19
N LYS A 34 38.08 -47.93 -4.02
CA LYS A 34 38.14 -48.28 -5.45
C LYS A 34 37.43 -47.29 -6.36
N GLY A 35 36.58 -46.41 -5.82
CA GLY A 35 35.85 -45.44 -6.61
C GLY A 35 36.80 -44.36 -7.12
N GLU A 36 36.67 -44.03 -8.39
CA GLU A 36 37.36 -42.89 -8.96
C GLU A 36 36.77 -41.61 -8.35
N VAL A 37 37.61 -40.84 -7.64
CA VAL A 37 37.22 -39.53 -7.13
C VAL A 37 37.17 -38.57 -8.31
N HIS A 38 35.97 -38.34 -8.85
CA HIS A 38 35.76 -37.33 -9.87
C HIS A 38 35.62 -35.96 -9.21
N ARG A 39 36.45 -35.00 -9.66
CA ARG A 39 36.29 -33.61 -9.26
C ARG A 39 35.00 -33.06 -9.85
N ILE A 40 34.17 -32.40 -9.05
CA ILE A 40 33.02 -31.65 -9.57
C ILE A 40 33.56 -30.40 -10.26
N VAL A 41 33.27 -30.27 -11.55
CA VAL A 41 33.55 -29.11 -12.37
C VAL A 41 32.21 -28.54 -12.82
N ALA A 42 31.77 -27.52 -12.09
CA ALA A 42 30.51 -26.82 -12.36
C ALA A 42 30.70 -25.73 -13.42
N ALA A 43 29.71 -25.59 -14.30
CA ALA A 43 29.60 -24.47 -15.23
C ALA A 43 28.17 -23.93 -15.24
N GLU A 44 28.03 -22.62 -15.46
CA GLU A 44 26.70 -22.02 -15.62
C GLU A 44 26.22 -22.14 -17.08
N HIS A 45 24.91 -22.25 -17.28
CA HIS A 45 24.28 -22.16 -18.59
C HIS A 45 23.10 -21.18 -18.52
N THR A 46 23.31 -19.96 -18.99
CA THR A 46 22.34 -18.85 -18.88
C THR A 46 22.23 -18.09 -20.20
N GLY A 47 21.16 -17.30 -20.36
CA GLY A 47 20.95 -16.47 -21.56
C GLY A 47 21.97 -15.34 -21.71
N LEU A 48 22.78 -15.08 -20.68
CA LEU A 48 23.85 -14.07 -20.70
C LEU A 48 25.10 -14.56 -21.41
N LEU A 49 25.28 -15.88 -21.52
CA LEU A 49 26.44 -16.46 -22.18
C LEU A 49 26.35 -16.27 -23.68
N THR A 50 27.46 -15.85 -24.28
CA THR A 50 27.58 -15.79 -25.74
C THR A 50 27.32 -17.16 -26.37
N ARG A 51 26.73 -17.19 -27.57
CA ARG A 51 26.43 -18.44 -28.28
C ARG A 51 27.66 -19.37 -28.40
N PRO A 52 28.87 -18.92 -28.79
CA PRO A 52 30.04 -19.79 -28.86
C PRO A 52 30.46 -20.37 -27.50
N ASN A 53 30.27 -19.62 -26.41
CA ASN A 53 30.55 -20.11 -25.06
C ASN A 53 29.57 -21.22 -24.65
N ARG A 54 28.28 -21.07 -24.98
CA ARG A 54 27.25 -22.10 -24.75
C ARG A 54 27.50 -23.36 -25.56
N GLU A 55 27.70 -23.24 -26.88
CA GLU A 55 27.98 -24.38 -27.76
C GLU A 55 29.26 -25.13 -27.31
N ARG A 56 30.30 -24.41 -26.91
CA ARG A 56 31.53 -25.02 -26.36
C ARG A 56 31.28 -25.74 -25.03
N LEU A 57 30.46 -25.17 -24.15
CA LEU A 57 30.09 -25.80 -22.88
C LEU A 57 29.29 -27.07 -23.13
N GLU A 58 28.26 -27.01 -23.97
CA GLU A 58 27.42 -28.13 -24.39
C GLU A 58 28.30 -29.26 -24.97
N GLN A 59 29.18 -28.94 -25.93
CA GLN A 59 30.08 -29.90 -26.53
C GLN A 59 31.01 -30.57 -25.50
N ARG A 60 31.65 -29.79 -24.63
CA ARG A 60 32.54 -30.35 -23.59
C ARG A 60 31.81 -31.22 -22.59
N PHE A 61 30.59 -30.84 -22.24
CA PHE A 61 29.75 -31.61 -21.33
C PHE A 61 29.31 -32.94 -21.97
N ILE A 62 28.97 -32.95 -23.26
CA ILE A 62 28.59 -34.14 -24.02
C ILE A 62 29.78 -35.08 -24.25
N GLU A 63 30.91 -34.54 -24.71
CA GLU A 63 32.07 -35.35 -25.10
C GLU A 63 32.86 -35.88 -23.90
N HIS A 64 32.89 -35.11 -22.79
CA HIS A 64 33.56 -35.43 -21.52
C HIS A 64 34.97 -36.06 -21.68
N GLN A 65 35.79 -35.52 -22.58
CA GLN A 65 37.09 -36.13 -22.95
C GLN A 65 38.16 -35.93 -21.89
N ARG A 66 38.07 -34.85 -21.09
CA ARG A 66 39.07 -34.48 -20.09
C ARG A 66 38.46 -34.52 -18.69
N ARG A 67 39.27 -34.89 -17.69
CA ARG A 67 38.88 -34.84 -16.27
C ARG A 67 38.49 -33.44 -15.77
N CYS A 68 38.89 -32.39 -16.50
CA CYS A 68 38.54 -31.00 -16.19
C CYS A 68 37.37 -30.47 -17.03
N ASP A 69 36.75 -31.31 -17.86
CA ASP A 69 35.54 -30.92 -18.57
C ASP A 69 34.36 -30.83 -17.58
N PRO A 70 33.41 -29.91 -17.81
CA PRO A 70 32.25 -29.76 -16.94
C PRO A 70 31.47 -31.07 -16.81
N ASN A 71 31.12 -31.43 -15.58
CA ASN A 71 30.28 -32.58 -15.25
C ASN A 71 29.06 -32.19 -14.39
N LEU A 72 28.90 -30.89 -14.11
CA LEU A 72 27.71 -30.30 -13.52
C LEU A 72 27.38 -29.01 -14.28
N ILE A 73 26.16 -28.90 -14.79
CA ILE A 73 25.66 -27.65 -15.38
C ILE A 73 24.59 -27.06 -14.46
N SER A 74 24.81 -25.83 -14.01
CA SER A 74 23.79 -25.01 -13.34
C SER A 74 23.09 -24.15 -14.39
N ALA A 75 21.83 -24.47 -14.70
CA ALA A 75 21.10 -23.82 -15.78
C ALA A 75 19.86 -23.06 -15.30
N THR A 76 19.52 -22.00 -16.02
CA THR A 76 18.19 -21.36 -15.93
C THR A 76 17.20 -22.08 -16.85
N SER A 77 16.07 -21.45 -17.20
CA SER A 77 15.14 -21.95 -18.22
C SER A 77 15.75 -22.15 -19.62
N THR A 78 17.02 -21.79 -19.83
CA THR A 78 17.72 -22.02 -21.11
C THR A 78 17.81 -23.49 -21.51
N LEU A 79 17.88 -24.41 -20.55
CA LEU A 79 17.85 -25.86 -20.80
C LEU A 79 16.44 -26.47 -20.65
N GLU A 80 15.42 -25.65 -20.43
CA GLU A 80 14.01 -26.06 -20.52
C GLU A 80 13.60 -26.24 -22.00
N LEU A 81 14.25 -25.51 -22.92
CA LEU A 81 14.16 -25.66 -24.37
C LEU A 81 14.85 -26.94 -24.87
N GLY A 82 14.32 -27.56 -25.93
CA GLY A 82 14.68 -28.85 -26.54
C GLY A 82 16.14 -29.09 -26.98
N ILE A 83 17.11 -28.38 -26.45
CA ILE A 83 18.54 -28.51 -26.74
C ILE A 83 19.04 -29.91 -26.35
N ASN A 84 19.88 -30.49 -27.20
CA ASN A 84 20.55 -31.76 -26.94
C ASN A 84 21.83 -31.51 -26.13
N ILE A 85 21.82 -31.92 -24.87
CA ILE A 85 22.96 -31.83 -23.95
C ILE A 85 23.55 -33.21 -23.61
N GLY A 86 23.30 -34.20 -24.48
CA GLY A 86 23.67 -35.59 -24.25
C GLY A 86 22.67 -36.30 -23.34
N ASP A 87 23.13 -37.40 -22.73
CA ASP A 87 22.31 -38.21 -21.83
C ASP A 87 22.61 -37.84 -20.38
N LEU A 88 21.64 -37.21 -19.72
CA LEU A 88 21.74 -36.89 -18.31
C LEU A 88 21.24 -38.05 -17.45
N SER A 89 22.06 -38.47 -16.49
CA SER A 89 21.65 -39.46 -15.49
C SER A 89 20.95 -38.83 -14.29
N THR A 90 21.17 -37.54 -14.04
CA THR A 90 20.66 -36.83 -12.85
C THR A 90 20.21 -35.41 -13.18
N VAL A 91 19.04 -35.01 -12.67
CA VAL A 91 18.55 -33.62 -12.66
C VAL A 91 18.27 -33.21 -11.23
N LEU A 92 18.83 -32.08 -10.81
CA LEU A 92 18.56 -31.45 -9.52
C LEU A 92 17.83 -30.12 -9.74
N LEU A 93 16.62 -30.03 -9.22
CA LEU A 93 15.80 -28.81 -9.25
C LEU A 93 15.98 -28.08 -7.91
N CYS A 94 16.67 -26.95 -7.93
CA CYS A 94 16.92 -26.14 -6.71
C CYS A 94 15.69 -25.38 -6.18
N SER A 95 14.51 -25.61 -6.76
CA SER A 95 13.20 -25.10 -6.33
C SER A 95 12.12 -25.93 -7.03
N VAL A 96 10.91 -25.97 -6.47
CA VAL A 96 9.78 -26.56 -7.18
C VAL A 96 9.46 -25.71 -8.42
N PRO A 97 9.44 -26.27 -9.65
CA PRO A 97 9.17 -25.49 -10.86
C PRO A 97 7.79 -24.81 -10.82
N PRO A 98 7.65 -23.61 -11.43
CA PRO A 98 6.45 -22.78 -11.27
C PRO A 98 5.19 -23.37 -11.94
N ALA A 99 5.34 -24.32 -12.84
CA ALA A 99 4.25 -24.96 -13.56
C ALA A 99 4.60 -26.41 -13.91
N VAL A 100 3.56 -27.24 -14.10
CA VAL A 100 3.69 -28.65 -14.49
C VAL A 100 4.45 -28.82 -15.81
N SER A 101 4.16 -27.97 -16.80
CA SER A 101 4.87 -28.00 -18.09
C SER A 101 6.38 -27.77 -17.92
N SER A 102 6.76 -26.79 -17.09
CA SER A 102 8.17 -26.54 -16.76
C SER A 102 8.80 -27.69 -16.00
N PHE A 103 8.07 -28.33 -15.08
CA PHE A 103 8.54 -29.52 -14.39
C PHE A 103 8.83 -30.65 -15.37
N GLN A 104 7.84 -31.04 -16.19
CA GLN A 104 7.99 -32.12 -17.19
C GLN A 104 9.12 -31.85 -18.19
N GLN A 105 9.24 -30.61 -18.70
CA GLN A 105 10.30 -30.25 -19.64
C GLN A 105 11.71 -30.30 -19.01
N ARG A 106 11.84 -30.02 -17.71
CA ARG A 106 13.13 -30.07 -16.99
C ARG A 106 13.51 -31.50 -16.61
N ILE A 107 12.56 -32.31 -16.12
CA ILE A 107 12.86 -33.71 -15.76
C ILE A 107 13.08 -34.59 -16.99
N GLY A 108 12.38 -34.31 -18.10
CA GLY A 108 12.55 -35.00 -19.39
C GLY A 108 13.90 -34.71 -20.08
N ARG A 109 14.82 -34.01 -19.39
CA ARG A 109 16.21 -33.86 -19.80
C ARG A 109 17.06 -35.07 -19.43
N ALA A 110 16.69 -35.80 -18.39
CA ALA A 110 17.38 -37.00 -17.95
C ALA A 110 16.67 -38.28 -18.40
N GLY A 111 17.42 -39.37 -18.50
CA GLY A 111 16.89 -40.70 -18.79
C GLY A 111 16.41 -40.88 -20.23
N ARG A 112 17.02 -40.18 -21.21
CA ARG A 112 16.58 -40.23 -22.61
C ARG A 112 17.02 -41.51 -23.33
N ARG A 113 18.18 -42.07 -22.97
CA ARG A 113 18.73 -43.27 -23.63
C ARG A 113 18.29 -44.55 -22.93
N ASP A 114 18.53 -44.63 -21.63
CA ASP A 114 18.36 -45.88 -20.86
C ASP A 114 17.05 -45.91 -20.06
N GLY A 115 16.25 -44.84 -20.12
CA GLY A 115 14.98 -44.69 -19.37
C GLY A 115 15.14 -44.46 -17.87
N ASN A 116 16.36 -44.60 -17.32
CA ASN A 116 16.66 -44.43 -15.91
C ASN A 116 17.27 -43.06 -15.62
N ALA A 117 16.71 -42.35 -14.64
CA ALA A 117 17.22 -41.06 -14.19
C ALA A 117 16.96 -40.84 -12.70
N LEU A 118 17.87 -40.15 -12.02
CA LEU A 118 17.64 -39.60 -10.70
C LEU A 118 17.15 -38.16 -10.81
N VAL A 119 15.95 -37.89 -10.31
CA VAL A 119 15.39 -36.53 -10.22
C VAL A 119 15.29 -36.14 -8.75
N GLY A 120 16.02 -35.10 -8.37
CA GLY A 120 15.93 -34.49 -7.04
C GLY A 120 15.29 -33.11 -7.11
N ILE A 121 14.44 -32.78 -6.14
CA ILE A 121 13.84 -31.45 -6.01
C ILE A 121 14.09 -30.95 -4.59
N VAL A 122 14.58 -29.71 -4.47
CA VAL A 122 14.75 -29.01 -3.20
C VAL A 122 13.62 -28.01 -3.04
N ALA A 123 12.79 -28.17 -2.01
CA ALA A 123 11.73 -27.22 -1.65
C ALA A 123 12.30 -26.14 -0.72
N ASN A 124 12.24 -24.87 -1.13
CA ASN A 124 12.90 -23.77 -0.40
C ASN A 124 12.05 -23.14 0.70
N GLY A 125 11.05 -23.86 1.23
CA GLY A 125 10.13 -23.33 2.24
C GLY A 125 9.19 -22.22 1.74
N LYS A 126 9.13 -21.96 0.43
CA LYS A 126 8.17 -21.03 -0.16
C LYS A 126 6.76 -21.64 -0.14
N PRO A 127 5.68 -20.84 -0.01
CA PRO A 127 4.32 -21.37 0.03
C PRO A 127 3.95 -22.27 -1.16
N HIS A 128 4.42 -21.91 -2.36
CA HIS A 128 4.29 -22.74 -3.56
C HIS A 128 4.99 -24.09 -3.42
N ASP A 129 6.26 -24.07 -3.01
CA ASP A 129 7.08 -25.27 -2.87
C ASP A 129 6.48 -26.21 -1.81
N LEU A 130 6.00 -25.64 -0.69
CA LEU A 130 5.35 -26.39 0.38
C LEU A 130 4.03 -27.05 -0.05
N HIS A 131 3.25 -26.39 -0.92
CA HIS A 131 2.01 -26.97 -1.46
C HIS A 131 2.29 -28.27 -2.24
N PHE A 132 3.27 -28.23 -3.15
CA PHE A 132 3.67 -29.40 -3.93
C PHE A 132 4.56 -30.38 -3.16
N TYR A 133 5.20 -29.95 -2.07
CA TYR A 133 5.88 -30.85 -1.14
C TYR A 133 4.87 -31.70 -0.36
N ALA A 134 3.74 -31.11 0.04
CA ALA A 134 2.67 -31.82 0.74
C ALA A 134 1.91 -32.81 -0.17
N ASP A 135 1.73 -32.48 -1.46
CA ASP A 135 1.12 -33.37 -2.45
C ASP A 135 1.91 -33.37 -3.78
N PRO A 136 3.02 -34.13 -3.86
CA PRO A 136 3.90 -34.16 -5.04
C PRO A 136 3.22 -34.67 -6.31
N MET A 137 2.20 -35.53 -6.18
CA MET A 137 1.53 -36.14 -7.32
C MET A 137 0.81 -35.12 -8.19
N ARG A 138 0.41 -33.96 -7.65
CA ARG A 138 -0.16 -32.86 -8.45
C ARG A 138 0.82 -32.23 -9.44
N MET A 139 2.11 -32.22 -9.11
CA MET A 139 3.15 -31.75 -10.02
C MET A 139 3.54 -32.83 -11.03
N VAL A 140 3.60 -34.10 -10.59
CA VAL A 140 4.01 -35.23 -11.43
C VAL A 140 2.93 -35.60 -12.46
N ASN A 141 1.68 -35.73 -12.01
CA ASN A 141 0.52 -36.11 -12.84
C ASN A 141 -0.33 -34.91 -13.27
N GLY A 142 0.14 -33.68 -13.06
CA GLY A 142 -0.61 -32.48 -13.40
C GLY A 142 -0.93 -32.38 -14.90
N ASN A 143 -2.01 -31.70 -15.24
CA ASN A 143 -2.37 -31.48 -16.65
C ASN A 143 -1.58 -30.30 -17.25
N VAL A 144 -1.14 -30.45 -18.50
CA VAL A 144 -0.47 -29.38 -19.25
C VAL A 144 -1.53 -28.64 -20.07
N GLU A 145 -1.79 -27.38 -19.72
CA GLU A 145 -2.69 -26.52 -20.49
C GLU A 145 -2.05 -26.12 -21.83
N ALA A 146 -2.83 -26.15 -22.91
CA ALA A 146 -2.41 -25.64 -24.22
C ALA A 146 -2.19 -24.12 -24.15
N ALA A 147 -1.22 -23.61 -24.91
CA ALA A 147 -0.96 -22.17 -24.98
C ALA A 147 -1.95 -21.50 -25.94
N GLY A 148 -2.65 -20.48 -25.46
CA GLY A 148 -3.42 -19.55 -26.29
C GLY A 148 -2.51 -18.66 -27.13
N CYS A 149 -2.97 -18.31 -28.33
CA CYS A 149 -2.31 -17.38 -29.24
C CYS A 149 -3.28 -16.25 -29.59
N TYR A 150 -2.81 -15.01 -29.51
CA TYR A 150 -3.59 -13.83 -29.85
C TYR A 150 -2.96 -13.13 -31.04
N LEU A 151 -3.69 -13.12 -32.16
CA LEU A 151 -3.18 -12.64 -33.45
C LEU A 151 -3.51 -11.16 -33.71
N ASP A 152 -4.46 -10.58 -32.98
CA ASP A 152 -4.91 -9.19 -33.13
C ASP A 152 -4.06 -8.19 -32.32
N ALA A 153 -2.78 -8.51 -32.12
CA ALA A 153 -1.83 -7.66 -31.41
C ALA A 153 -1.13 -6.69 -32.36
N SER A 154 -1.59 -5.43 -32.43
CA SER A 154 -1.11 -4.44 -33.40
C SER A 154 0.41 -4.21 -33.33
N ALA A 155 1.00 -4.15 -32.13
CA ALA A 155 2.45 -4.01 -31.95
C ALA A 155 3.27 -5.21 -32.47
N ILE A 156 2.70 -6.43 -32.47
CA ILE A 156 3.33 -7.60 -33.11
C ILE A 156 3.23 -7.45 -34.61
N LEU A 157 2.05 -7.11 -35.12
CA LEU A 157 1.78 -6.98 -36.55
C LEU A 157 2.60 -5.86 -37.20
N GLN A 158 2.87 -4.74 -36.53
CA GLN A 158 3.76 -3.68 -37.03
C GLN A 158 5.20 -4.18 -37.27
N ARG A 159 5.72 -5.02 -36.36
CA ARG A 159 7.05 -5.64 -36.52
C ARG A 159 7.05 -6.68 -37.63
N GLN A 160 5.98 -7.48 -37.70
CA GLN A 160 5.80 -8.45 -38.79
C GLN A 160 5.65 -7.76 -40.14
N LEU A 161 4.98 -6.60 -40.22
CA LEU A 161 4.90 -5.78 -41.43
C LEU A 161 6.28 -5.26 -41.83
N THR A 162 7.09 -4.81 -40.85
CA THR A 162 8.47 -4.36 -41.11
C THR A 162 9.32 -5.50 -41.66
N ALA A 163 9.19 -6.70 -41.10
CA ALA A 163 9.86 -7.91 -41.59
C ALA A 163 9.37 -8.32 -42.98
N PHE A 164 8.05 -8.27 -43.22
CA PHE A 164 7.44 -8.55 -44.52
C PHE A 164 7.93 -7.59 -45.61
N CYS A 165 8.01 -6.29 -45.31
CA CYS A 165 8.59 -5.29 -46.20
C CYS A 165 10.07 -5.56 -46.52
N LEU A 166 10.84 -6.05 -45.56
CA LEU A 166 12.24 -6.42 -45.77
C LEU A 166 12.35 -7.68 -46.63
N ASP A 167 11.57 -8.71 -46.35
CA ASP A 167 11.58 -9.99 -47.06
C ASP A 167 11.14 -9.82 -48.52
N THR A 168 10.07 -9.06 -48.76
CA THR A 168 9.57 -8.76 -50.11
C THR A 168 10.60 -7.96 -50.91
N TRP A 169 11.28 -7.00 -50.28
CA TRP A 169 12.37 -6.28 -50.92
C TRP A 169 13.54 -7.20 -51.29
N VAL A 170 13.97 -8.08 -50.37
CA VAL A 170 15.03 -9.06 -50.64
C VAL A 170 14.65 -10.01 -51.78
N ALA A 171 13.39 -10.43 -51.84
CA ALA A 171 12.86 -11.30 -52.88
C ALA A 171 12.93 -10.69 -54.30
N THR A 172 13.07 -9.37 -54.43
CA THR A 172 13.30 -8.72 -55.74
C THR A 172 14.67 -9.03 -56.35
N GLY A 173 15.56 -9.71 -55.62
CA GLY A 173 16.87 -10.14 -56.11
C GLY A 173 17.99 -9.12 -55.86
N ILE A 174 17.92 -8.40 -54.74
CA ILE A 174 18.90 -7.37 -54.37
C ILE A 174 20.33 -7.92 -54.31
N THR A 175 21.30 -7.07 -54.64
CA THR A 175 22.71 -7.41 -54.55
C THR A 175 23.25 -7.26 -53.13
N ARG A 176 24.36 -7.95 -52.81
CA ARG A 176 25.10 -7.75 -51.54
C ARG A 176 25.62 -6.32 -51.35
N GLN A 177 25.67 -5.52 -52.41
CA GLN A 177 26.07 -4.11 -52.31
C GLN A 177 24.91 -3.24 -51.82
N GLU A 178 23.68 -3.58 -52.16
CA GLU A 178 22.47 -2.87 -51.74
C GLU A 178 22.10 -3.16 -50.28
N PHE A 179 22.40 -4.38 -49.80
CA PHE A 179 22.24 -4.79 -48.41
C PHE A 179 23.57 -5.28 -47.83
N SER A 180 24.26 -4.42 -47.09
CA SER A 180 25.44 -4.86 -46.34
C SER A 180 25.04 -5.50 -45.01
N PRO A 181 25.56 -6.71 -44.70
CA PRO A 181 25.29 -7.37 -43.43
C PRO A 181 25.94 -6.67 -42.22
N SER A 182 26.90 -5.76 -42.46
CA SER A 182 27.69 -5.10 -41.43
C SER A 182 27.13 -3.74 -41.07
N LEU A 183 26.92 -3.49 -39.77
CA LEU A 183 26.45 -2.20 -39.27
C LEU A 183 27.42 -1.05 -39.62
N SER A 184 28.72 -1.31 -39.73
CA SER A 184 29.70 -0.30 -40.17
C SER A 184 29.35 0.34 -41.52
N ASP A 185 28.93 -0.47 -42.49
CA ASP A 185 28.66 0.02 -43.85
C ASP A 185 27.35 0.82 -43.89
N VAL A 186 26.36 0.38 -43.11
CA VAL A 186 25.09 1.10 -42.93
C VAL A 186 25.33 2.46 -42.27
N LEU A 187 26.11 2.50 -41.20
CA LEU A 187 26.46 3.76 -40.54
C LEU A 187 27.28 4.70 -41.45
N ASN A 188 28.17 4.15 -42.28
CA ASN A 188 28.90 4.94 -43.29
C ASN A 188 27.95 5.53 -44.34
N ALA A 189 26.93 4.76 -44.77
CA ALA A 189 25.91 5.23 -45.71
C ALA A 189 25.07 6.37 -45.10
N ILE A 190 24.72 6.30 -43.81
CA ILE A 190 24.02 7.37 -43.10
C ILE A 190 24.91 8.62 -42.96
N GLU A 191 26.16 8.45 -42.54
CA GLU A 191 27.14 9.56 -42.43
C GLU A 191 27.34 10.30 -43.77
N ARG A 192 27.25 9.58 -44.88
CA ARG A 192 27.42 10.12 -46.25
C ARG A 192 26.10 10.46 -46.95
N SER A 193 24.96 10.18 -46.31
CA SER A 193 23.62 10.30 -46.91
C SER A 193 23.49 9.59 -48.28
N SER A 194 24.04 8.38 -48.37
CA SER A 194 24.05 7.58 -49.61
C SER A 194 22.68 6.93 -49.86
N LEU A 195 21.86 7.56 -50.72
CA LEU A 195 20.48 7.13 -51.00
C LEU A 195 20.38 5.79 -51.75
N ASP A 196 21.46 5.35 -52.42
CA ASP A 196 21.57 4.08 -53.14
C ASP A 196 21.84 2.88 -52.22
N ARG A 197 22.04 3.11 -50.93
CA ARG A 197 22.45 2.10 -49.94
C ARG A 197 21.42 1.95 -48.82
N PHE A 198 21.51 0.83 -48.12
CA PHE A 198 20.71 0.57 -46.92
C PHE A 198 21.00 1.62 -45.82
N PRO A 199 19.97 2.17 -45.13
CA PRO A 199 18.55 1.81 -45.19
C PRO A 199 17.73 2.56 -46.26
N TYR A 200 18.27 3.59 -46.91
CA TYR A 200 17.49 4.51 -47.75
C TYR A 200 16.91 3.86 -49.01
N ASN A 201 17.66 2.99 -49.68
CA ASN A 201 17.18 2.26 -50.84
C ASN A 201 15.98 1.35 -50.50
N TRP A 202 16.01 0.69 -49.34
CA TRP A 202 14.91 -0.09 -48.80
C TRP A 202 13.70 0.77 -48.43
N LEU A 203 13.91 1.90 -47.74
CA LEU A 203 12.84 2.84 -47.40
C LEU A 203 12.18 3.44 -48.64
N SER A 204 12.95 3.69 -49.70
CA SER A 204 12.46 4.12 -51.01
C SER A 204 11.60 3.04 -51.66
N TYR A 205 12.03 1.77 -51.63
CA TYR A 205 11.23 0.64 -52.11
C TYR A 205 9.88 0.54 -51.38
N ILE A 206 9.87 0.65 -50.05
CA ILE A 206 8.64 0.66 -49.23
C ILE A 206 7.72 1.80 -49.66
N LYS A 207 8.28 2.99 -49.95
CA LYS A 207 7.51 4.15 -50.41
C LYS A 207 6.84 3.89 -51.76
N SER A 208 7.58 3.31 -52.70
CA SER A 208 7.08 3.05 -54.05
C SER A 208 6.02 1.95 -54.10
N HIS A 209 6.07 0.96 -53.19
CA HIS A 209 5.16 -0.20 -53.16
C HIS A 209 4.21 -0.19 -51.95
N GLN A 210 4.02 0.97 -51.32
CA GLN A 210 3.34 1.08 -50.03
C GLN A 210 1.93 0.45 -50.03
N GLY A 211 1.10 0.76 -51.04
CA GLY A 211 -0.26 0.23 -51.14
C GLY A 211 -0.29 -1.29 -51.35
N GLU A 212 0.55 -1.81 -52.26
CA GLU A 212 0.64 -3.25 -52.56
C GLU A 212 1.11 -4.06 -51.35
N LEU A 213 2.18 -3.62 -50.68
CA LEU A 213 2.74 -4.27 -49.50
C LEU A 213 1.72 -4.32 -48.36
N LEU A 214 1.03 -3.20 -48.12
CA LEU A 214 0.04 -3.06 -47.05
C LEU A 214 -1.18 -3.96 -47.29
N GLU A 215 -1.76 -3.95 -48.49
CA GLU A 215 -2.91 -4.80 -48.79
C GLU A 215 -2.55 -6.29 -48.79
N THR A 216 -1.39 -6.65 -49.33
CA THR A 216 -0.92 -8.04 -49.33
C THR A 216 -0.72 -8.55 -47.92
N PHE A 217 -0.12 -7.73 -47.04
CA PHE A 217 0.07 -8.09 -45.64
C PHE A 217 -1.25 -8.22 -44.88
N LEU A 218 -2.16 -7.26 -45.02
CA LEU A 218 -3.47 -7.31 -44.33
C LEU A 218 -4.32 -8.50 -44.78
N ARG A 219 -4.22 -8.91 -46.04
CA ARG A 219 -4.93 -10.11 -46.56
C ARG A 219 -4.48 -11.41 -45.87
N LEU A 220 -3.26 -11.48 -45.33
CA LEU A 220 -2.81 -12.67 -44.57
C LEU A 220 -3.61 -12.89 -43.27
N PHE A 221 -4.32 -11.86 -42.80
CA PHE A 221 -5.04 -11.85 -41.53
C PHE A 221 -6.53 -11.55 -41.71
N GLU A 222 -7.06 -11.73 -42.92
CA GLU A 222 -8.48 -11.55 -43.23
C GLU A 222 -9.34 -12.34 -42.23
N ASP A 223 -10.43 -11.71 -41.75
CA ASP A 223 -11.34 -12.22 -40.71
C ASP A 223 -10.72 -12.55 -39.33
N THR A 224 -9.42 -12.31 -39.14
CA THR A 224 -8.69 -12.67 -37.91
C THR A 224 -8.35 -11.45 -37.05
N ILE A 225 -8.12 -10.29 -37.66
CA ILE A 225 -7.76 -9.04 -36.99
C ILE A 225 -8.88 -8.00 -37.13
N THR A 226 -8.94 -7.03 -36.22
CA THR A 226 -10.02 -6.03 -36.20
C THR A 226 -9.78 -4.83 -37.11
N ASP A 227 -10.84 -4.13 -37.52
CA ASP A 227 -10.76 -2.92 -38.36
C ASP A 227 -9.89 -1.81 -37.75
N GLN A 228 -9.89 -1.71 -36.43
CA GLN A 228 -9.06 -0.75 -35.70
C GLN A 228 -7.58 -1.14 -35.81
N THR A 229 -7.23 -2.41 -35.61
CA THR A 229 -5.87 -2.93 -35.82
C THR A 229 -5.42 -2.69 -37.26
N CYS A 230 -6.29 -2.93 -38.24
CA CYS A 230 -6.03 -2.58 -39.64
C CYS A 230 -5.71 -1.08 -39.79
N THR A 231 -6.48 -0.20 -39.17
CA THR A 231 -6.26 1.27 -39.20
C THR A 231 -4.94 1.67 -38.56
N GLU A 232 -4.56 1.05 -37.43
CA GLU A 232 -3.28 1.28 -36.76
C GLU A 232 -2.09 0.85 -37.63
N ILE A 233 -2.19 -0.31 -38.30
CA ILE A 233 -1.16 -0.81 -39.22
C ILE A 233 -1.02 0.12 -40.43
N ARG A 234 -2.15 0.60 -40.99
CA ARG A 234 -2.15 1.60 -42.08
C ARG A 234 -1.44 2.87 -41.64
N THR A 235 -1.85 3.43 -40.49
CA THR A 235 -1.26 4.64 -39.91
C THR A 235 0.25 4.48 -39.66
N PHE A 236 0.68 3.32 -39.17
CA PHE A 236 2.10 3.04 -38.91
C PHE A 236 2.96 3.09 -40.19
N MET A 237 2.42 2.61 -41.31
CA MET A 237 3.12 2.61 -42.60
C MET A 237 3.02 3.96 -43.33
N GLU A 238 1.89 4.65 -43.20
CA GLU A 238 1.58 5.91 -43.90
C GLU A 238 2.25 7.14 -43.27
N LYS A 239 2.54 7.11 -41.96
CA LYS A 239 3.27 8.18 -41.26
C LYS A 239 4.63 8.45 -41.91
N GLY A 240 4.93 9.72 -42.14
CA GLY A 240 6.11 10.20 -42.85
C GLY A 240 7.41 10.12 -42.04
N GLU A 241 8.51 10.58 -42.64
CA GLU A 241 9.85 10.56 -42.01
C GLU A 241 9.99 11.50 -40.80
N GLN A 242 9.09 12.48 -40.67
CA GLN A 242 9.08 13.44 -39.56
C GLN A 242 8.00 13.13 -38.51
N ASP A 243 7.17 12.12 -38.74
CA ASP A 243 6.07 11.78 -37.85
C ASP A 243 6.50 10.73 -36.83
N GLU A 244 6.53 11.12 -35.55
CA GLU A 244 6.92 10.22 -34.47
C GLU A 244 6.06 8.95 -34.46
N GLY A 245 6.73 7.80 -34.37
CA GLY A 245 6.11 6.48 -34.31
C GLY A 245 5.85 5.78 -35.64
N GLY A 246 6.06 6.42 -36.80
CA GLY A 246 5.95 5.76 -38.11
C GLY A 246 7.11 4.80 -38.42
N LEU A 247 6.89 3.83 -39.33
CA LEU A 247 7.87 2.80 -39.70
C LEU A 247 9.23 3.42 -40.12
N ARG A 248 9.21 4.43 -40.99
CA ARG A 248 10.44 5.07 -41.49
C ARG A 248 11.18 5.82 -40.39
N TRP A 249 10.44 6.59 -39.59
CA TRP A 249 10.99 7.36 -38.48
C TRP A 249 11.66 6.43 -37.46
N GLN A 250 11.01 5.31 -37.09
CA GLN A 250 11.57 4.36 -36.14
C GLN A 250 12.90 3.78 -36.62
N ILE A 251 13.00 3.34 -37.87
CA ILE A 251 14.24 2.78 -38.42
C ILE A 251 15.38 3.82 -38.40
N LEU A 252 15.11 5.03 -38.91
CA LEU A 252 16.12 6.09 -39.01
C LEU A 252 16.55 6.60 -37.63
N ASN A 253 15.61 6.83 -36.72
CA ASN A 253 15.90 7.32 -35.37
C ASN A 253 16.79 6.34 -34.59
N ARG A 254 16.53 5.03 -34.70
CA ARG A 254 17.36 3.99 -34.05
C ARG A 254 18.77 3.93 -34.62
N LEU A 255 18.90 3.96 -35.95
CA LEU A 255 20.22 3.96 -36.60
C LEU A 255 21.02 5.22 -36.30
N GLU A 256 20.35 6.37 -36.23
CA GLU A 256 20.95 7.65 -35.86
C GLU A 256 21.47 7.64 -34.42
N GLY A 257 20.74 7.02 -33.48
CA GLY A 257 21.23 6.80 -32.11
C GLY A 257 22.55 6.05 -32.06
N VAL A 258 22.71 4.99 -32.87
CA VAL A 258 23.97 4.23 -32.93
C VAL A 258 25.08 5.00 -33.66
N ARG A 259 24.74 5.80 -34.67
CA ARG A 259 25.70 6.70 -35.34
C ARG A 259 26.29 7.71 -34.36
N GLN A 260 25.45 8.30 -33.50
CA GLN A 260 25.88 9.20 -32.44
C GLN A 260 26.83 8.49 -31.45
N GLU A 261 26.53 7.25 -31.08
CA GLU A 261 27.40 6.44 -30.24
C GLU A 261 28.78 6.18 -30.89
N ARG A 262 28.80 5.77 -32.16
CA ARG A 262 30.03 5.55 -32.93
C ARG A 262 30.88 6.83 -33.02
N THR A 263 30.24 7.96 -33.31
CA THR A 263 30.90 9.28 -33.40
C THR A 263 31.55 9.67 -32.08
N ARG A 264 30.85 9.39 -30.99
CA ARG A 264 31.34 9.66 -29.65
C ARG A 264 32.50 8.77 -29.25
N LEU A 265 32.43 7.45 -29.48
CA LEU A 265 33.54 6.53 -29.22
C LEU A 265 34.80 6.96 -29.99
N SER A 266 34.64 7.31 -31.27
CA SER A 266 35.71 7.87 -32.11
C SER A 266 36.32 9.14 -31.49
N SER A 267 35.47 10.06 -31.01
CA SER A 267 35.91 11.30 -30.35
C SER A 267 36.69 11.05 -29.06
N GLN A 268 36.26 10.09 -28.23
CA GLN A 268 36.96 9.70 -27.00
C GLN A 268 38.33 9.07 -27.32
N ILE A 269 38.40 8.19 -28.33
CA ILE A 269 39.65 7.58 -28.79
C ILE A 269 40.63 8.66 -29.27
N LYS A 270 40.15 9.67 -30.02
CA LYS A 270 40.97 10.79 -30.51
C LYS A 270 41.50 11.63 -29.34
N ASN A 271 40.65 12.00 -28.39
CA ASN A 271 41.04 12.77 -27.20
C ASN A 271 42.12 12.06 -26.38
N ILE A 272 41.90 10.79 -26.03
CA ILE A 272 42.87 9.99 -25.27
C ILE A 272 44.18 9.81 -26.06
N SER A 273 44.11 9.60 -27.38
CA SER A 273 45.30 9.51 -28.22
C SER A 273 46.11 10.81 -28.22
N GLY A 274 45.43 11.96 -28.22
CA GLY A 274 46.08 13.27 -28.08
C GLY A 274 46.75 13.45 -26.72
N LYS A 275 46.10 13.01 -25.63
CA LYS A 275 46.69 13.02 -24.28
C LYS A 275 47.92 12.12 -24.18
N ILE A 276 47.86 10.89 -24.71
CA ILE A 276 49.01 9.96 -24.75
C ILE A 276 50.19 10.59 -25.49
N LYS A 277 49.94 11.26 -26.63
CA LYS A 277 50.98 11.93 -27.39
C LYS A 277 51.66 13.03 -26.56
N LYS A 278 50.87 13.94 -25.96
CA LYS A 278 51.38 15.01 -25.08
C LYS A 278 52.13 14.46 -23.86
N TYR A 279 51.67 13.34 -23.30
CA TYR A 279 52.30 12.73 -22.12
C TYR A 279 53.66 12.12 -22.46
N LYS A 280 53.80 11.45 -23.61
CA LYS A 280 55.08 10.91 -24.10
C LYS A 280 56.11 11.99 -24.46
N GLU A 281 55.66 13.21 -24.74
CA GLU A 281 56.51 14.37 -25.06
C GLU A 281 57.09 15.05 -23.80
N ASN A 282 56.61 14.72 -22.58
CA ASN A 282 57.10 15.31 -21.32
C ASN A 282 58.10 14.37 -20.59
N PRO A 283 59.39 14.76 -20.42
CA PRO A 283 60.44 13.91 -19.84
C PRO A 283 60.18 13.44 -18.40
N VAL A 284 59.47 14.25 -17.59
CA VAL A 284 59.16 13.93 -16.18
C VAL A 284 58.02 12.91 -16.07
N ALA A 285 57.11 12.93 -17.05
CA ALA A 285 55.92 12.08 -17.09
C ALA A 285 56.25 10.60 -17.43
N LEU A 286 57.43 10.34 -18.02
CA LEU A 286 57.92 8.98 -18.31
C LEU A 286 58.23 8.15 -17.05
N GLN A 287 58.33 8.77 -15.88
CA GLN A 287 58.51 8.07 -14.60
C GLN A 287 57.22 7.48 -14.04
N ASP A 288 56.04 7.95 -14.49
CA ASP A 288 54.73 7.42 -14.11
C ASP A 288 54.22 6.42 -15.17
N GLU A 289 54.89 5.25 -15.22
CA GLU A 289 54.52 4.15 -16.12
C GLU A 289 53.08 3.67 -15.91
N GLU A 290 52.53 3.82 -14.69
CA GLU A 290 51.19 3.36 -14.35
C GLU A 290 50.12 4.23 -15.00
N HIS A 291 50.29 5.55 -15.00
CA HIS A 291 49.36 6.49 -15.65
C HIS A 291 49.33 6.31 -17.17
N LEU A 292 50.50 6.15 -17.80
CA LEU A 292 50.57 5.88 -19.24
C LEU A 292 49.92 4.53 -19.59
N ALA A 293 50.17 3.49 -18.77
CA ALA A 293 49.54 2.19 -18.96
C ALA A 293 48.02 2.28 -18.82
N GLU A 294 47.50 3.09 -17.90
CA GLU A 294 46.06 3.31 -17.72
C GLU A 294 45.43 4.01 -18.94
N LEU A 295 46.07 5.06 -19.47
CA LEU A 295 45.66 5.76 -20.71
C LEU A 295 45.57 4.80 -21.90
N GLU A 296 46.59 3.95 -22.05
CA GLU A 296 46.63 2.96 -23.12
C GLU A 296 45.54 1.89 -22.94
N ARG A 297 45.27 1.43 -21.71
CA ARG A 297 44.16 0.51 -21.38
C ARG A 297 42.80 1.11 -21.76
N GLU A 298 42.53 2.35 -21.36
CA GLU A 298 41.26 3.02 -21.63
C GLU A 298 41.04 3.23 -23.13
N ARG A 299 42.07 3.68 -23.86
CA ARG A 299 42.01 3.80 -25.33
C ARG A 299 41.74 2.47 -26.01
N MET A 300 42.39 1.39 -25.55
CA MET A 300 42.16 0.04 -26.09
C MET A 300 40.73 -0.45 -25.81
N GLY A 301 40.20 -0.19 -24.61
CA GLY A 301 38.80 -0.46 -24.27
C GLY A 301 37.83 0.20 -25.24
N PHE A 302 37.93 1.52 -25.46
CA PHE A 302 37.06 2.22 -26.41
C PHE A 302 37.24 1.75 -27.87
N ARG A 303 38.47 1.41 -28.28
CA ARG A 303 38.71 0.83 -29.61
C ARG A 303 38.06 -0.55 -29.76
N SER A 304 38.08 -1.38 -28.72
CA SER A 304 37.43 -2.69 -28.72
C SER A 304 35.92 -2.52 -28.89
N LEU A 305 35.32 -1.62 -28.10
CA LEU A 305 33.90 -1.28 -28.20
C LEU A 305 33.49 -0.82 -29.60
N MET A 306 34.24 0.13 -30.17
CA MET A 306 33.98 0.62 -31.53
C MET A 306 34.10 -0.50 -32.57
N LYS A 307 35.06 -1.42 -32.40
CA LYS A 307 35.24 -2.57 -33.28
C LYS A 307 34.09 -3.58 -33.18
N GLU A 308 33.57 -3.82 -31.98
CA GLU A 308 32.40 -4.69 -31.76
C GLU A 308 31.14 -4.09 -32.38
N LEU A 309 30.87 -2.80 -32.13
CA LEU A 309 29.75 -2.07 -32.72
C LEU A 309 29.79 -2.13 -34.25
N ASN A 310 30.95 -1.82 -34.85
CA ASN A 310 31.12 -1.84 -36.30
C ASN A 310 30.97 -3.25 -36.91
N LYS A 311 31.23 -4.31 -36.15
CA LYS A 311 31.10 -5.71 -36.59
C LYS A 311 29.71 -6.29 -36.36
N LYS A 312 28.82 -5.59 -35.65
CA LYS A 312 27.47 -6.07 -35.36
C LYS A 312 26.72 -6.31 -36.68
N HIS A 313 26.02 -7.44 -36.76
CA HIS A 313 25.21 -7.76 -37.93
C HIS A 313 23.94 -6.89 -37.95
N ILE A 314 23.55 -6.37 -39.11
CA ILE A 314 22.42 -5.43 -39.21
C ILE A 314 21.10 -6.07 -38.76
N LEU A 315 20.86 -7.33 -39.10
CA LEU A 315 19.64 -8.04 -38.65
C LEU A 315 19.58 -8.16 -37.13
N ASN A 316 20.71 -8.43 -36.46
CA ASN A 316 20.76 -8.47 -35.00
C ASN A 316 20.46 -7.09 -34.42
N PHE A 317 20.98 -6.02 -35.04
CA PHE A 317 20.64 -4.66 -34.63
C PHE A 317 19.14 -4.39 -34.76
N LEU A 318 18.51 -4.73 -35.89
CA LEU A 318 17.07 -4.50 -36.10
C LEU A 318 16.20 -5.31 -35.13
N THR A 319 16.60 -6.53 -34.76
CA THR A 319 15.89 -7.33 -33.74
C THR A 319 16.10 -6.78 -32.32
N ASP A 320 17.32 -6.35 -31.98
CA ASP A 320 17.65 -5.83 -30.65
C ASP A 320 16.94 -4.49 -30.38
N GLU A 321 16.84 -3.63 -31.40
CA GLU A 321 16.10 -2.35 -31.32
C GLU A 321 14.58 -2.52 -31.48
N GLY A 322 14.09 -3.75 -31.64
CA GLY A 322 12.67 -4.08 -31.75
C GLY A 322 11.97 -3.64 -33.02
N LEU A 323 12.73 -3.39 -34.09
CA LEU A 323 12.24 -3.09 -35.43
C LEU A 323 11.82 -4.37 -36.17
N LEU A 324 12.46 -5.49 -35.86
CA LEU A 324 12.08 -6.82 -36.34
C LEU A 324 11.59 -7.72 -35.19
N PRO A 325 10.77 -8.75 -35.47
CA PRO A 325 10.34 -9.72 -34.47
C PRO A 325 11.53 -10.44 -33.83
N ASN A 326 11.48 -10.63 -32.51
CA ASN A 326 12.43 -11.42 -31.74
C ASN A 326 11.66 -12.34 -30.76
N TYR A 327 12.31 -13.40 -30.27
CA TYR A 327 11.78 -14.32 -29.26
C TYR A 327 11.47 -13.65 -27.92
N ALA A 328 12.12 -12.52 -27.61
CA ALA A 328 11.80 -11.67 -26.49
C ALA A 328 11.15 -10.40 -27.01
N PHE A 329 9.99 -10.01 -26.45
CA PHE A 329 9.44 -8.68 -26.68
C PHE A 329 10.48 -7.65 -26.20
N PRO A 330 10.99 -6.78 -27.08
CA PRO A 330 12.10 -5.91 -26.73
C PRO A 330 11.59 -4.69 -25.96
N GLU A 331 11.73 -4.72 -24.65
CA GLU A 331 12.07 -3.47 -23.95
C GLU A 331 13.50 -3.09 -24.38
N ALA A 332 13.75 -1.80 -24.67
CA ALA A 332 15.12 -1.33 -24.84
C ALA A 332 15.92 -1.68 -23.58
N GLY A 333 16.86 -2.61 -23.69
CA GLY A 333 17.67 -3.07 -22.58
C GLY A 333 18.65 -2.00 -22.12
N VAL A 334 19.14 -2.14 -20.89
CA VAL A 334 20.29 -1.39 -20.40
C VAL A 334 21.53 -2.25 -20.63
N THR A 335 22.55 -1.64 -21.23
CA THR A 335 23.81 -2.32 -21.50
C THR A 335 24.82 -2.08 -20.39
N LEU A 336 25.42 -3.14 -19.87
CA LEU A 336 26.61 -3.10 -19.02
C LEU A 336 27.84 -3.45 -19.86
N ARG A 337 28.80 -2.51 -19.92
CA ARG A 337 30.11 -2.73 -20.55
C ARG A 337 31.18 -2.94 -19.48
N SER A 338 31.67 -4.17 -19.36
CA SER A 338 32.75 -4.51 -18.45
C SER A 338 34.10 -4.49 -19.16
N ILE A 339 34.97 -3.57 -18.77
CA ILE A 339 36.35 -3.47 -19.26
C ILE A 339 37.25 -4.21 -18.29
N LEU A 340 37.79 -5.34 -18.73
CA LEU A 340 38.66 -6.22 -17.95
C LEU A 340 40.10 -6.12 -18.44
N TRP A 341 41.04 -6.13 -17.49
CA TRP A 341 42.46 -6.11 -17.81
C TRP A 341 43.26 -7.11 -16.97
N ARG A 342 44.30 -7.69 -17.58
CA ARG A 342 45.26 -8.59 -16.91
C ARG A 342 46.69 -8.28 -17.33
N GLN A 343 47.64 -8.56 -16.45
CA GLN A 343 49.06 -8.47 -16.79
C GLN A 343 49.45 -9.70 -17.62
N LYS A 344 50.16 -9.49 -18.73
CA LYS A 344 50.66 -10.59 -19.57
C LYS A 344 51.80 -11.33 -18.87
N GLN A 345 51.88 -12.65 -19.08
CA GLN A 345 53.01 -13.43 -18.58
C GLN A 345 54.32 -12.97 -19.25
N PRO A 346 55.49 -13.10 -18.58
CA PRO A 346 56.77 -12.65 -19.13
C PRO A 346 57.08 -13.18 -20.53
N ALA A 347 56.67 -14.42 -20.84
CA ALA A 347 56.84 -15.03 -22.16
C ALA A 347 56.02 -14.36 -23.29
N GLU A 348 54.92 -13.67 -22.96
CA GLU A 348 54.02 -13.00 -23.91
C GLU A 348 54.30 -11.49 -24.05
N GLN A 349 55.31 -10.98 -23.33
CA GLN A 349 55.67 -9.55 -23.29
C GLN A 349 56.57 -9.10 -24.46
N SER A 350 56.97 -10.00 -25.35
CA SER A 350 57.77 -9.72 -26.55
C SER A 350 57.10 -8.71 -27.51
N SER A 351 55.78 -8.48 -27.39
CA SER A 351 55.03 -7.48 -28.15
C SER A 351 55.06 -6.05 -27.56
N GLY A 352 55.86 -5.79 -26.53
CA GLY A 352 56.02 -4.48 -25.88
C GLY A 352 54.81 -3.99 -25.05
N LYS A 353 53.79 -4.83 -24.82
CA LYS A 353 52.59 -4.47 -24.04
C LYS A 353 52.52 -5.28 -22.75
N LYS A 354 52.66 -4.60 -21.60
CA LYS A 354 52.64 -5.20 -20.24
C LYS A 354 51.26 -5.73 -19.84
N TYR A 355 50.19 -5.18 -20.40
CA TYR A 355 48.80 -5.53 -20.08
C TYR A 355 48.00 -5.93 -21.33
N GLU A 356 47.05 -6.84 -21.13
CA GLU A 356 46.01 -7.20 -22.08
C GLU A 356 44.65 -6.70 -21.54
N THR A 357 43.87 -6.07 -22.43
CA THR A 357 42.53 -5.55 -22.12
C THR A 357 41.53 -6.21 -23.06
N PHE A 358 40.40 -6.66 -22.52
CA PHE A 358 39.28 -7.19 -23.28
C PHE A 358 37.97 -6.69 -22.66
N THR A 359 36.89 -6.76 -23.42
CA THR A 359 35.59 -6.22 -23.03
C THR A 359 34.55 -7.31 -23.06
N LEU A 360 33.66 -7.29 -22.07
CA LEU A 360 32.46 -8.13 -22.02
C LEU A 360 31.25 -7.21 -21.96
N THR A 361 30.26 -7.50 -22.79
CA THR A 361 29.02 -6.72 -22.89
C THR A 361 27.86 -7.60 -22.42
N TYR A 362 27.10 -7.10 -21.46
CA TYR A 362 25.90 -7.75 -20.95
C TYR A 362 24.70 -6.85 -21.17
N GLU A 363 23.57 -7.42 -21.54
CA GLU A 363 22.32 -6.71 -21.74
C GLU A 363 21.26 -7.22 -20.77
N ARG A 364 20.49 -6.29 -20.21
CA ARG A 364 19.39 -6.59 -19.29
C ARG A 364 18.13 -5.82 -19.65
N PRO A 365 16.94 -6.43 -19.57
CA PRO A 365 15.68 -5.69 -19.67
C PRO A 365 15.65 -4.51 -18.71
N GLY A 366 15.05 -3.40 -19.12
CA GLY A 366 15.04 -2.16 -18.35
C GLY A 366 14.50 -2.35 -16.92
N ALA A 367 13.46 -3.17 -16.77
CA ALA A 367 12.84 -3.48 -15.47
C ALA A 367 13.79 -4.15 -14.47
N LEU A 368 14.72 -4.97 -14.94
CA LEU A 368 15.74 -5.61 -14.09
C LEU A 368 16.96 -4.71 -13.92
N ALA A 369 17.36 -4.04 -14.99
CA ALA A 369 18.53 -3.18 -15.00
C ALA A 369 18.43 -2.00 -14.03
N ILE A 370 17.25 -1.37 -13.91
CA ILE A 370 17.03 -0.27 -12.97
C ILE A 370 17.22 -0.69 -11.50
N ARG A 371 17.26 -2.00 -11.22
CA ARG A 371 17.53 -2.58 -9.90
C ARG A 371 18.99 -3.00 -9.70
N GLU A 372 19.66 -3.52 -10.71
CA GLU A 372 21.00 -4.14 -10.57
C GLU A 372 22.12 -3.43 -11.33
N LEU A 373 21.82 -2.76 -12.45
CA LEU A 373 22.76 -2.04 -13.30
C LEU A 373 22.83 -0.55 -12.94
N VAL A 374 23.00 -0.28 -11.64
CA VAL A 374 23.04 1.06 -11.06
C VAL A 374 24.41 1.37 -10.45
N PRO A 375 24.77 2.65 -10.25
CA PRO A 375 26.00 3.05 -9.58
C PRO A 375 26.24 2.31 -8.27
N SER A 376 27.47 1.83 -8.07
CA SER A 376 27.86 1.01 -6.91
C SER A 376 27.18 -0.35 -6.81
N GLY A 377 26.22 -0.66 -7.68
CA GLY A 377 25.64 -1.99 -7.83
C GLY A 377 26.69 -3.02 -8.21
N VAL A 378 26.47 -4.27 -7.81
CA VAL A 378 27.33 -5.40 -8.14
C VAL A 378 26.56 -6.36 -9.03
N PHE A 379 27.13 -6.64 -10.19
CA PHE A 379 26.58 -7.55 -11.18
C PHE A 379 27.40 -8.84 -11.25
N TYR A 380 26.70 -9.98 -11.39
CA TYR A 380 27.29 -11.31 -11.39
C TYR A 380 27.00 -12.03 -12.72
N ALA A 381 28.04 -12.42 -13.45
CA ALA A 381 27.94 -13.18 -14.71
C ALA A 381 29.29 -13.81 -15.12
N GLU A 382 29.27 -14.93 -15.83
CA GLU A 382 30.45 -15.63 -16.39
C GLU A 382 31.53 -15.99 -15.36
N GLY A 383 31.14 -16.41 -14.15
CA GLY A 383 32.13 -16.66 -13.10
C GLY A 383 32.74 -15.37 -12.50
N ARG A 384 32.10 -14.22 -12.73
CA ARG A 384 32.64 -12.90 -12.35
C ARG A 384 31.68 -12.08 -11.49
N LYS A 385 32.28 -11.24 -10.66
CA LYS A 385 31.68 -10.18 -9.85
C LYS A 385 32.23 -8.84 -10.34
N VAL A 386 31.38 -8.04 -10.98
CA VAL A 386 31.77 -6.71 -11.50
C VAL A 386 30.97 -5.62 -10.78
N LYS A 387 31.67 -4.63 -10.25
CA LYS A 387 31.04 -3.47 -9.61
C LYS A 387 30.88 -2.36 -10.63
N ILE A 388 29.67 -1.85 -10.78
CA ILE A 388 29.38 -0.72 -11.67
C ILE A 388 29.98 0.55 -11.06
N ASP A 389 30.89 1.17 -11.78
CA ASP A 389 31.65 2.33 -11.32
C ASP A 389 31.44 3.58 -12.20
N GLN A 390 30.63 3.48 -13.26
CA GLN A 390 30.38 4.60 -14.15
C GLN A 390 29.01 4.52 -14.84
N ILE A 391 28.34 5.67 -14.95
CA ILE A 391 27.20 5.91 -15.84
C ILE A 391 27.66 6.65 -17.07
N ASP A 392 27.03 6.33 -18.19
CA ASP A 392 27.21 7.08 -19.41
C ASP A 392 26.34 8.36 -19.49
N LEU A 393 26.89 9.50 -19.07
CA LEU A 393 26.19 10.81 -19.08
C LEU A 393 26.04 11.47 -20.46
N LYS A 394 26.72 11.00 -21.52
CA LYS A 394 26.56 11.61 -22.87
C LYS A 394 25.59 10.85 -23.76
N LEU A 395 25.20 9.63 -23.37
CA LEU A 395 24.15 8.87 -24.06
C LEU A 395 22.77 9.27 -23.54
N SER A 396 22.70 9.73 -22.29
CA SER A 396 21.52 10.30 -21.67
C SER A 396 22.00 11.39 -20.72
N GLU A 397 21.60 12.62 -21.00
CA GLU A 397 21.99 13.76 -20.17
C GLU A 397 21.10 13.83 -18.92
N PRO A 398 21.63 14.25 -17.76
CA PRO A 398 20.82 14.53 -16.58
C PRO A 398 19.84 15.69 -16.81
N GLU A 399 18.56 15.39 -16.73
CA GLU A 399 17.44 16.33 -16.90
C GLU A 399 16.93 16.79 -15.54
N ASP A 400 16.39 18.00 -15.48
CA ASP A 400 15.64 18.48 -14.31
C ASP A 400 14.16 18.16 -14.50
N TRP A 401 13.58 17.48 -13.52
CA TRP A 401 12.19 17.04 -13.51
C TRP A 401 11.47 17.62 -12.30
N ARG A 402 10.26 18.14 -12.51
CA ARG A 402 9.38 18.54 -11.42
C ARG A 402 8.40 17.40 -11.14
N ILE A 403 8.39 16.91 -9.90
CA ILE A 403 7.52 15.79 -9.48
C ILE A 403 6.59 16.28 -8.39
N CYS A 404 5.30 15.94 -8.48
CA CYS A 404 4.34 16.37 -7.48
C CYS A 404 4.53 15.58 -6.18
N ARG A 405 4.53 16.29 -5.05
CA ARG A 405 4.54 15.66 -3.72
C ARG A 405 3.24 14.92 -3.38
N SER A 406 2.12 15.21 -4.06
CA SER A 406 0.77 14.76 -3.67
C SER A 406 0.09 13.82 -4.67
N CYS A 407 0.46 13.84 -5.96
CA CYS A 407 -0.06 12.93 -6.98
C CYS A 407 1.08 12.41 -7.88
N ASN A 408 0.76 11.53 -8.82
CA ASN A 408 1.75 10.89 -9.69
C ASN A 408 2.28 11.75 -10.84
N TYR A 409 1.83 13.00 -10.94
CA TYR A 409 2.23 13.90 -12.03
C TYR A 409 3.70 14.29 -11.96
N ALA A 410 4.40 14.14 -13.08
CA ALA A 410 5.80 14.52 -13.21
C ALA A 410 6.11 14.95 -14.65
N ILE A 411 6.80 16.08 -14.79
CA ILE A 411 7.12 16.71 -16.07
C ILE A 411 8.55 17.26 -16.07
N GLN A 412 9.18 17.37 -17.25
CA GLN A 412 10.48 18.03 -17.39
C GLN A 412 10.37 19.52 -17.07
N ALA A 413 11.38 20.07 -16.38
CA ALA A 413 11.40 21.46 -15.95
C ALA A 413 11.47 22.47 -17.11
N ILE A 414 11.81 22.01 -18.32
CA ILE A 414 11.85 22.83 -19.53
C ILE A 414 10.44 23.11 -20.09
N GLU A 415 9.45 22.29 -19.71
CA GLU A 415 8.07 22.41 -20.20
C GLU A 415 7.35 23.58 -19.49
N PRO A 416 6.47 24.32 -20.20
CA PRO A 416 5.77 25.48 -19.64
C PRO A 416 4.95 25.16 -18.39
N GLU A 417 4.29 23.99 -18.36
CA GLU A 417 3.43 23.55 -17.26
C GLU A 417 4.23 23.30 -15.97
N ALA A 418 5.54 23.09 -16.07
CA ALA A 418 6.43 22.92 -14.92
C ALA A 418 6.58 24.23 -14.11
N SER A 419 6.26 25.39 -14.68
CA SER A 419 6.39 26.69 -14.00
C SER A 419 5.07 27.22 -13.42
N THR A 420 4.00 26.41 -13.49
CA THR A 420 2.71 26.75 -12.89
C THR A 420 2.82 26.86 -11.36
N LYS A 421 1.96 27.68 -10.73
CA LYS A 421 1.97 27.86 -9.27
C LYS A 421 1.51 26.62 -8.51
N ALA A 422 0.53 25.92 -9.07
CA ALA A 422 -0.09 24.74 -8.50
C ALA A 422 -0.03 23.57 -9.50
N CYS A 423 -0.09 22.34 -8.99
CA CYS A 423 0.02 21.15 -9.83
C CYS A 423 -1.12 21.08 -10.87
N PRO A 424 -0.84 20.86 -12.16
CA PRO A 424 -1.88 20.77 -13.20
C PRO A 424 -2.88 19.62 -13.03
N ARG A 425 -2.52 18.57 -12.26
CA ARG A 425 -3.38 17.40 -12.04
C ARG A 425 -4.20 17.50 -10.75
N CYS A 426 -3.55 17.80 -9.63
CA CYS A 426 -4.19 17.79 -8.31
C CYS A 426 -4.30 19.16 -7.63
N SER A 427 -3.83 20.23 -8.29
CA SER A 427 -3.85 21.60 -7.75
C SER A 427 -3.06 21.80 -6.46
N ASP A 428 -2.09 20.93 -6.13
CA ASP A 428 -1.22 21.10 -4.96
C ASP A 428 -0.42 22.41 -5.06
N ALA A 429 -0.53 23.27 -4.03
CA ALA A 429 0.07 24.60 -4.00
C ALA A 429 1.61 24.59 -3.84
N MET A 430 2.18 23.52 -3.28
CA MET A 430 3.63 23.36 -3.14
C MET A 430 4.29 22.80 -4.41
N TRP A 431 3.54 22.65 -5.50
CA TRP A 431 4.09 22.23 -6.79
C TRP A 431 5.24 23.12 -7.27
N SER A 432 5.12 24.43 -7.07
CA SER A 432 6.12 25.42 -7.50
C SER A 432 7.39 25.46 -6.62
N ASP A 433 7.40 24.74 -5.50
CA ASP A 433 8.55 24.68 -4.58
C ASP A 433 9.82 24.13 -5.27
N GLN A 434 10.98 24.71 -4.92
CA GLN A 434 12.29 24.28 -5.45
C GLN A 434 12.64 22.87 -5.00
N GLY A 435 12.16 22.46 -3.82
CA GLY A 435 12.28 21.10 -3.32
C GLY A 435 11.56 20.07 -4.16
N GLN A 436 10.72 20.43 -5.14
CA GLN A 436 10.07 19.47 -6.06
C GLN A 436 10.86 19.24 -7.36
N LEU A 437 11.93 20.00 -7.60
CA LEU A 437 12.84 19.78 -8.73
C LEU A 437 13.87 18.72 -8.39
N ARG A 438 13.92 17.66 -9.22
CA ARG A 438 14.80 16.50 -9.06
C ARG A 438 15.64 16.32 -10.32
N ARG A 439 16.94 16.09 -10.12
CA ARG A 439 17.84 15.74 -11.22
C ARG A 439 17.69 14.24 -11.51
N MET A 440 17.26 13.91 -12.73
CA MET A 440 17.00 12.54 -13.14
C MET A 440 17.76 12.19 -14.43
N LEU A 441 18.17 10.93 -14.59
CA LEU A 441 18.80 10.43 -15.81
C LEU A 441 18.13 9.14 -16.27
N ARG A 442 17.78 9.07 -17.56
CA ARG A 442 17.23 7.86 -18.16
C ARG A 442 18.34 6.82 -18.29
N LEU A 443 18.19 5.68 -17.64
CA LEU A 443 19.23 4.64 -17.61
C LEU A 443 19.27 3.90 -18.96
N ARG A 444 20.38 4.03 -19.70
CA ARG A 444 20.61 3.31 -20.97
C ARG A 444 21.89 2.47 -20.98
N GLN A 445 22.95 2.96 -20.36
CA GLN A 445 24.24 2.28 -20.35
C GLN A 445 25.04 2.57 -19.08
N VAL A 446 25.68 1.53 -18.55
CA VAL A 446 26.64 1.61 -17.46
C VAL A 446 27.95 0.90 -17.81
N MET A 447 29.02 1.27 -17.12
CA MET A 447 30.34 0.70 -17.32
C MET A 447 30.91 0.19 -15.98
N ALA A 448 31.72 -0.86 -16.08
CA ALA A 448 32.45 -1.42 -14.96
C ALA A 448 33.90 -1.69 -15.38
N THR A 449 34.87 -1.03 -14.74
CA THR A 449 36.29 -1.26 -15.01
C THR A 449 36.96 -2.00 -13.85
N THR A 450 37.50 -3.19 -14.09
CA THR A 450 38.16 -3.98 -13.02
C THR A 450 39.25 -4.90 -13.57
N SER A 451 40.11 -5.41 -12.68
CA SER A 451 41.13 -6.41 -13.06
C SER A 451 40.49 -7.79 -13.26
N ASP A 452 41.02 -8.59 -14.20
CA ASP A 452 40.54 -9.96 -14.45
C ASP A 452 40.58 -10.80 -13.16
N LYS A 453 41.69 -10.72 -12.40
CA LYS A 453 41.84 -11.42 -11.11
C LYS A 453 40.79 -10.97 -10.09
N GLY A 454 40.63 -9.66 -9.89
CA GLY A 454 39.68 -9.12 -8.90
C GLY A 454 38.21 -9.29 -9.29
N SER A 455 37.92 -9.58 -10.56
CA SER A 455 36.57 -9.90 -10.99
C SER A 455 36.19 -11.36 -10.79
N ARG A 456 37.15 -12.29 -10.62
CA ARG A 456 36.84 -13.72 -10.47
C ARG A 456 36.36 -14.03 -9.06
N PHE A 457 35.50 -15.04 -8.93
CA PHE A 457 35.16 -15.61 -7.63
C PHE A 457 36.41 -16.20 -6.96
N GLY A 458 36.58 -15.92 -5.67
CA GLY A 458 37.52 -16.61 -4.78
C GLY A 458 36.73 -17.38 -3.70
N ASP A 459 37.40 -18.25 -2.96
CA ASP A 459 36.79 -19.01 -1.85
C ASP A 459 36.38 -18.10 -0.66
N ASP A 460 36.87 -16.86 -0.64
CA ASP A 460 36.76 -15.95 0.52
C ASP A 460 35.39 -15.24 0.62
N SER A 461 34.51 -15.35 -0.38
CA SER A 461 33.19 -14.70 -0.33
C SER A 461 32.15 -15.45 -1.18
N GLU A 462 31.44 -16.41 -0.58
CA GLU A 462 30.28 -17.07 -1.20
C GLU A 462 29.00 -16.21 -1.14
N ASP A 463 28.97 -15.18 -0.30
CA ASP A 463 27.78 -14.34 -0.13
C ASP A 463 27.60 -13.32 -1.25
N ARG A 464 26.45 -13.42 -1.91
CA ARG A 464 25.97 -12.41 -2.86
C ARG A 464 25.45 -11.21 -2.09
N ASN A 465 26.25 -10.15 -1.98
CA ASN A 465 25.77 -8.88 -1.43
C ASN A 465 24.68 -8.30 -2.35
N SER A 466 23.43 -8.29 -1.89
CA SER A 466 22.33 -7.56 -2.52
C SER A 466 22.23 -6.16 -1.89
N SER A 467 22.60 -5.12 -2.63
CA SER A 467 22.25 -3.75 -2.25
C SER A 467 20.75 -3.54 -2.48
N PHE A 468 20.02 -3.06 -1.47
CA PHE A 468 18.61 -2.73 -1.59
C PHE A 468 18.46 -1.25 -1.96
N PHE A 469 17.97 -0.98 -3.17
CA PHE A 469 17.67 0.37 -3.65
C PHE A 469 16.16 0.65 -3.56
N GLN A 470 15.80 1.87 -3.14
CA GLN A 470 14.41 2.32 -3.15
C GLN A 470 13.96 2.65 -4.57
N ARG A 471 12.76 2.17 -4.93
CA ARG A 471 12.15 2.44 -6.23
C ARG A 471 10.70 2.86 -6.07
N HIS A 472 10.24 3.69 -6.99
CA HIS A 472 8.85 4.13 -7.05
C HIS A 472 8.39 4.21 -8.50
N LEU A 473 7.22 3.64 -8.80
CA LEU A 473 6.61 3.66 -10.13
C LEU A 473 5.51 4.73 -10.15
N LEU A 474 5.75 5.79 -10.92
CA LEU A 474 4.75 6.82 -11.21
C LEU A 474 3.91 6.41 -12.42
N VAL A 475 2.61 6.66 -12.34
CA VAL A 475 1.64 6.43 -13.43
C VAL A 475 0.87 7.72 -13.70
N ASP A 476 0.89 8.18 -14.95
CA ASP A 476 0.16 9.37 -15.39
C ASP A 476 -0.31 9.19 -16.83
N PHE A 477 -1.42 9.85 -17.19
CA PHE A 477 -1.94 9.86 -18.55
C PHE A 477 -2.55 11.22 -18.88
N ASP A 478 -2.57 11.56 -20.16
CA ASP A 478 -3.32 12.72 -20.63
C ASP A 478 -4.82 12.34 -20.69
N PRO A 479 -5.74 13.13 -20.10
CA PRO A 479 -7.17 12.92 -20.21
C PRO A 479 -7.67 12.73 -21.66
N ALA A 480 -6.98 13.26 -22.67
CA ALA A 480 -7.31 13.05 -24.09
C ALA A 480 -7.16 11.59 -24.55
N TYR A 481 -6.35 10.77 -23.88
CA TYR A 481 -6.20 9.34 -24.16
C TYR A 481 -7.22 8.45 -23.44
N ARG A 482 -8.12 9.03 -22.65
CA ARG A 482 -9.26 8.31 -22.08
C ARG A 482 -10.31 8.11 -23.16
N GLU A 483 -10.59 6.86 -23.55
CA GLU A 483 -11.57 6.57 -24.60
C GLU A 483 -12.96 6.28 -24.02
N LYS A 484 -13.05 5.44 -22.98
CA LYS A 484 -14.32 5.02 -22.37
C LYS A 484 -14.23 5.00 -20.84
N THR A 485 -15.32 5.39 -20.19
CA THR A 485 -15.52 5.28 -18.74
C THR A 485 -16.85 4.61 -18.46
N PHE A 486 -16.87 3.62 -17.58
CA PHE A 486 -18.08 2.98 -17.09
C PHE A 486 -18.18 3.14 -15.57
N LEU A 487 -19.40 3.40 -15.09
CA LEU A 487 -19.69 3.57 -13.67
C LEU A 487 -21.02 2.90 -13.31
N VAL A 488 -21.09 2.29 -12.13
CA VAL A 488 -22.34 1.80 -11.56
C VAL A 488 -23.17 2.99 -11.05
N LYS A 489 -24.46 3.04 -11.40
CA LYS A 489 -25.38 4.13 -11.02
C LYS A 489 -25.64 4.27 -9.51
N GLU A 490 -25.55 3.18 -8.75
CA GLU A 490 -25.84 3.13 -7.32
C GLU A 490 -24.82 3.97 -6.54
N GLN A 491 -25.26 5.05 -5.89
CA GLN A 491 -24.37 5.98 -5.18
C GLN A 491 -23.61 5.32 -4.01
N ASP A 492 -24.20 4.28 -3.41
CA ASP A 492 -23.61 3.53 -2.29
C ASP A 492 -22.58 2.48 -2.74
N PHE A 493 -22.40 2.29 -4.06
CA PHE A 493 -21.45 1.34 -4.63
C PHE A 493 -20.70 1.96 -5.82
N PRO A 494 -19.73 2.86 -5.56
CA PRO A 494 -19.00 3.60 -6.61
C PRO A 494 -17.94 2.73 -7.29
N PHE A 495 -18.35 1.60 -7.87
CA PHE A 495 -17.49 0.77 -8.72
C PHE A 495 -17.54 1.29 -10.15
N GLY A 496 -16.37 1.50 -10.75
CA GLY A 496 -16.26 1.91 -12.13
C GLY A 496 -14.89 1.57 -12.71
N PHE A 497 -14.79 1.62 -14.03
CA PHE A 497 -13.52 1.44 -14.71
C PHE A 497 -13.45 2.30 -15.98
N GLU A 498 -12.25 2.73 -16.34
CA GLU A 498 -12.00 3.46 -17.58
C GLU A 498 -10.83 2.87 -18.33
N TYR A 499 -10.89 2.96 -19.66
CA TYR A 499 -9.82 2.55 -20.55
C TYR A 499 -9.05 3.75 -21.06
N ILE A 500 -7.74 3.63 -20.97
CA ILE A 500 -6.77 4.65 -21.33
C ILE A 500 -5.86 4.04 -22.39
N SER A 501 -5.97 4.52 -23.63
CA SER A 501 -5.22 3.98 -24.76
C SER A 501 -3.72 4.26 -24.68
N GLN A 502 -3.32 5.30 -23.93
CA GLN A 502 -1.93 5.61 -23.69
C GLN A 502 -1.70 6.18 -22.28
N THR A 503 -1.08 5.37 -21.43
CA THR A 503 -0.62 5.71 -20.07
C THR A 503 0.91 5.70 -20.03
N THR A 504 1.51 6.67 -19.36
CA THR A 504 2.96 6.76 -19.14
C THR A 504 3.33 6.15 -17.79
N PHE A 505 4.25 5.19 -17.82
CA PHE A 505 4.80 4.52 -16.64
C PHE A 505 6.25 4.93 -16.47
N ARG A 506 6.56 5.58 -15.33
CA ARG A 506 7.90 6.08 -15.03
C ARG A 506 8.40 5.49 -13.73
N GLU A 507 9.34 4.56 -13.83
CA GLU A 507 9.95 3.92 -12.69
C GLU A 507 11.24 4.65 -12.31
N ILE A 508 11.29 5.14 -11.08
CA ILE A 508 12.41 5.93 -10.53
C ILE A 508 13.14 5.09 -9.50
N ASN A 509 14.45 4.98 -9.64
CA ASN A 509 15.35 4.50 -8.60
C ASN A 509 15.93 5.70 -7.84
N LEU A 510 15.55 5.76 -6.56
CA LEU A 510 15.89 6.85 -5.66
C LEU A 510 17.27 6.67 -5.01
N GLY A 511 17.92 5.51 -5.11
CA GLY A 511 19.20 5.23 -4.45
C GLY A 511 19.06 4.31 -3.22
N GLU A 512 20.10 4.27 -2.38
CA GLU A 512 20.12 3.43 -1.16
C GLU A 512 19.32 4.07 -0.01
N SER A 513 18.61 3.22 0.76
CA SER A 513 17.88 3.63 1.97
C SER A 513 18.81 3.67 3.18
N LEU A 514 19.05 4.83 3.78
CA LEU A 514 19.85 4.98 5.00
C LEU A 514 19.12 5.85 6.03
N ALA A 515 19.34 5.58 7.32
CA ALA A 515 18.67 6.28 8.43
C ALA A 515 18.96 7.80 8.48
N ASN A 516 20.05 8.26 7.85
CA ASN A 516 20.50 9.65 7.85
C ASN A 516 20.33 10.34 6.47
N GLY A 517 19.44 9.84 5.62
CA GLY A 517 19.17 10.36 4.27
C GLY A 517 18.28 11.60 4.22
N ASP A 518 18.22 12.24 3.05
CA ASP A 518 17.30 13.36 2.81
C ASP A 518 15.87 12.84 2.71
N SER A 519 14.91 13.53 3.32
CA SER A 519 13.48 13.22 3.19
C SER A 519 12.93 13.81 1.90
N VAL A 520 12.33 12.95 1.07
CA VAL A 520 11.80 13.27 -0.25
C VAL A 520 10.35 12.81 -0.31
N SER A 521 9.42 13.74 -0.50
CA SER A 521 8.01 13.41 -0.73
C SER A 521 7.70 13.33 -2.21
N LEU A 522 7.09 12.23 -2.66
CA LEU A 522 6.68 11.98 -4.05
C LEU A 522 5.34 11.22 -4.05
N ALA A 523 4.36 11.68 -4.83
CA ALA A 523 3.05 11.01 -4.97
C ALA A 523 2.33 10.66 -3.64
N GLY A 524 2.51 11.50 -2.62
CA GLY A 524 1.98 11.36 -1.26
C GLY A 524 2.66 10.30 -0.42
N ARG A 525 3.87 9.88 -0.78
CA ARG A 525 4.74 9.00 0.01
C ARG A 525 6.04 9.72 0.35
N GLN A 526 6.54 9.51 1.57
CA GLN A 526 7.85 10.00 1.99
C GLN A 526 8.90 8.90 1.87
N PHE A 527 10.06 9.27 1.32
CA PHE A 527 11.22 8.42 1.13
C PHE A 527 12.43 9.06 1.79
N THR A 528 13.32 8.25 2.34
CA THR A 528 14.60 8.71 2.90
C THR A 528 15.72 8.17 2.03
N THR A 529 16.42 9.04 1.31
CA THR A 529 17.39 8.63 0.29
C THR A 529 18.57 9.60 0.16
N HIS A 530 19.70 9.11 -0.39
CA HIS A 530 20.86 9.93 -0.78
C HIS A 530 21.06 10.04 -2.31
N GLY A 531 20.21 9.41 -3.12
CA GLY A 531 20.42 9.37 -4.57
C GLY A 531 21.73 8.68 -4.98
N PHE A 532 22.12 8.87 -6.24
CA PHE A 532 23.41 8.45 -6.75
C PHE A 532 24.35 9.65 -6.92
N LYS A 533 25.61 9.45 -6.54
CA LYS A 533 26.65 10.48 -6.64
C LYS A 533 27.64 10.18 -7.76
N VAL A 534 27.68 11.03 -8.78
CA VAL A 534 28.55 10.84 -9.97
C VAL A 534 29.25 12.14 -10.38
N CYS A 535 30.42 12.02 -11.02
CA CYS A 535 31.13 13.16 -11.60
C CYS A 535 30.33 13.73 -12.78
N ARG A 536 30.03 15.04 -12.76
CA ARG A 536 29.27 15.72 -13.83
C ARG A 536 29.94 15.66 -15.22
N SER A 537 31.26 15.48 -15.27
CA SER A 537 32.02 15.46 -16.53
C SER A 537 32.20 14.05 -17.10
N CYS A 538 32.51 13.05 -16.27
CA CYS A 538 32.88 11.72 -16.74
C CYS A 538 31.89 10.60 -16.34
N GLY A 539 30.93 10.89 -15.45
CA GLY A 539 29.92 9.91 -15.01
C GLY A 539 30.43 8.82 -14.06
N LYS A 540 31.70 8.88 -13.64
CA LYS A 540 32.26 7.95 -12.66
C LYS A 540 31.66 8.18 -11.28
N VAL A 541 31.45 7.10 -10.53
CA VAL A 541 30.87 7.13 -9.19
C VAL A 541 31.82 7.77 -8.19
N MET A 542 31.33 8.77 -7.46
CA MET A 542 32.13 9.53 -6.49
C MET A 542 31.94 8.94 -5.10
N ARG A 543 33.04 8.57 -4.43
CA ARG A 543 33.00 7.96 -3.10
C ARG A 543 33.36 8.98 -2.02
N GLY A 544 32.47 9.19 -1.06
CA GLY A 544 32.73 10.04 0.11
C GLY A 544 32.41 11.53 -0.08
N LYS A 545 32.96 12.37 0.82
CA LYS A 545 32.83 13.83 0.81
C LYS A 545 33.79 14.46 -0.21
N VAL A 546 33.46 15.67 -0.69
CA VAL A 546 34.20 16.37 -1.76
C VAL A 546 35.70 16.49 -1.46
N ASP A 547 36.05 16.79 -0.21
CA ASP A 547 37.44 16.96 0.24
C ASP A 547 38.26 15.64 0.27
N LYS A 548 37.60 14.50 0.04
CA LYS A 548 38.22 13.16 0.00
C LYS A 548 38.23 12.56 -1.40
N PHE A 549 37.81 13.30 -2.43
CA PHE A 549 37.89 12.81 -3.80
C PHE A 549 39.33 12.67 -4.25
N THR A 550 39.59 11.59 -4.99
CA THR A 550 40.92 11.24 -5.48
C THR A 550 40.91 11.20 -7.00
N ALA A 551 42.10 11.24 -7.61
CA ALA A 551 42.26 11.03 -9.05
C ALA A 551 41.70 9.67 -9.54
N LYS A 552 41.45 8.71 -8.64
CA LYS A 552 40.84 7.40 -8.93
C LYS A 552 39.32 7.47 -9.08
N ASP A 553 38.67 8.51 -8.54
CA ASP A 553 37.23 8.75 -8.67
C ASP A 553 36.86 9.39 -10.01
N HIS A 554 37.84 9.62 -10.89
CA HIS A 554 37.65 10.17 -12.23
C HIS A 554 38.13 9.21 -13.33
N MET A 555 37.59 9.37 -14.54
CA MET A 555 38.24 8.86 -15.75
C MET A 555 39.52 9.63 -16.02
N ILE A 556 40.48 9.01 -16.69
CA ILE A 556 41.77 9.65 -16.98
C ILE A 556 41.60 10.92 -17.81
N ASN A 557 40.66 10.87 -18.75
CA ASN A 557 40.40 12.00 -19.61
C ASN A 557 39.57 13.11 -18.93
N CYS A 558 39.09 12.91 -17.71
CA CYS A 558 38.27 13.88 -17.00
C CYS A 558 39.07 15.13 -16.67
N GLN A 559 38.47 16.29 -16.89
CA GLN A 559 39.08 17.60 -16.60
C GLN A 559 39.39 17.81 -15.11
N TRP A 560 38.72 17.10 -14.22
CA TRP A 560 38.85 17.24 -12.76
C TRP A 560 39.85 16.24 -12.14
N ARG A 561 40.44 15.34 -12.93
CA ARG A 561 41.30 14.29 -12.37
C ARG A 561 42.54 14.82 -11.66
N ASP A 562 43.18 15.82 -12.25
CA ASP A 562 44.42 16.41 -11.73
C ASP A 562 44.15 17.43 -10.61
N LYS A 563 42.87 17.77 -10.39
CA LYS A 563 42.36 18.70 -9.36
C LYS A 563 41.05 18.17 -8.78
N PRO A 564 41.06 16.99 -8.13
CA PRO A 564 39.85 16.31 -7.69
C PRO A 564 39.03 17.14 -6.69
N GLU A 565 39.68 18.02 -5.93
CA GLU A 565 39.06 18.98 -5.02
C GLU A 565 38.17 20.01 -5.73
N GLN A 566 38.39 20.28 -7.02
CA GLN A 566 37.57 21.20 -7.82
C GLN A 566 36.41 20.51 -8.55
N THR A 567 36.20 19.22 -8.28
CA THR A 567 35.18 18.42 -8.95
C THR A 567 33.78 18.94 -8.70
N LYS A 568 33.05 19.18 -9.79
CA LYS A 568 31.60 19.33 -9.75
C LYS A 568 30.94 17.95 -9.81
N ALA A 569 30.55 17.43 -8.66
CA ALA A 569 29.73 16.23 -8.57
C ALA A 569 28.24 16.59 -8.78
N ILE A 570 27.47 15.63 -9.28
CA ILE A 570 26.02 15.63 -9.09
C ILE A 570 25.81 14.89 -7.77
N ASP A 571 25.39 15.61 -6.74
CA ASP A 571 25.27 15.07 -5.38
C ASP A 571 24.11 14.09 -5.26
N VAL A 572 22.95 14.42 -5.86
CA VAL A 572 21.74 13.60 -5.88
C VAL A 572 21.27 13.44 -7.32
N LEU A 573 21.58 12.28 -7.92
CA LEU A 573 21.05 11.86 -9.21
C LEU A 573 20.08 10.71 -8.99
N TYR A 574 18.87 10.81 -9.52
CA TYR A 574 17.97 9.66 -9.62
C TYR A 574 18.04 9.04 -11.01
N LEU A 575 17.86 7.73 -11.07
CA LEU A 575 17.80 7.02 -12.34
C LEU A 575 16.36 6.68 -12.65
N TYR A 576 15.97 6.76 -13.91
CA TYR A 576 14.63 6.36 -14.30
C TYR A 576 14.61 5.53 -15.58
N ARG A 577 13.53 4.77 -15.73
CA ARG A 577 13.08 4.23 -17.01
C ARG A 577 11.64 4.67 -17.25
N GLU A 578 11.29 4.76 -18.52
CA GLU A 578 9.96 5.16 -18.94
C GLU A 578 9.53 4.33 -20.16
N PHE A 579 8.25 3.93 -20.14
CA PHE A 579 7.55 3.35 -21.26
C PHE A 579 6.09 3.82 -21.26
N ARG A 580 5.43 3.76 -22.42
CA ARG A 580 4.01 4.07 -22.60
C ARG A 580 3.27 2.79 -22.97
N SER A 581 2.07 2.60 -22.44
CA SER A 581 1.25 1.42 -22.71
C SER A 581 -0.24 1.66 -22.45
N GLU A 582 -1.09 0.74 -22.87
CA GLU A 582 -2.52 0.74 -22.56
C GLU A 582 -2.78 0.38 -21.08
N ALA A 583 -3.85 0.91 -20.51
CA ALA A 583 -4.27 0.59 -19.14
C ALA A 583 -5.79 0.64 -18.96
N ILE A 584 -6.29 -0.18 -18.06
CA ILE A 584 -7.63 -0.08 -17.46
C ILE A 584 -7.45 0.39 -16.03
N ARG A 585 -8.11 1.48 -15.67
CA ARG A 585 -8.10 2.05 -14.31
C ARG A 585 -9.43 1.76 -13.64
N PHE A 586 -9.40 1.08 -12.50
CA PHE A 586 -10.58 0.73 -11.72
C PHE A 586 -10.71 1.62 -10.47
N LEU A 587 -11.93 2.10 -10.22
CA LEU A 587 -12.37 2.67 -8.96
C LEU A 587 -13.08 1.58 -8.15
N MET A 588 -12.58 1.29 -6.94
CA MET A 588 -13.18 0.27 -6.07
C MET A 588 -14.21 0.90 -5.13
N PRO A 589 -15.32 0.19 -4.86
CA PRO A 589 -16.51 0.75 -4.20
C PRO A 589 -16.37 0.88 -2.68
N ASP A 590 -15.59 0.02 -2.02
CA ASP A 590 -15.52 -0.04 -0.55
C ASP A 590 -14.10 -0.28 -0.01
N GLU A 591 -13.92 -0.08 1.30
CA GLU A 591 -12.66 -0.34 2.01
C GLU A 591 -12.27 -1.81 2.05
N LYS A 592 -13.22 -2.74 1.96
CA LYS A 592 -12.92 -4.18 1.98
C LYS A 592 -11.97 -4.53 0.84
N PHE A 593 -12.12 -3.91 -0.34
CA PHE A 593 -11.18 -4.03 -1.46
C PHE A 593 -9.78 -3.51 -1.14
N TRP A 594 -9.64 -2.48 -0.31
CA TRP A 594 -8.37 -1.83 -0.01
C TRP A 594 -7.65 -2.40 1.22
N THR A 595 -8.30 -3.28 1.98
CA THR A 595 -7.59 -4.11 2.97
C THR A 595 -6.53 -4.95 2.25
N PRO A 596 -5.38 -5.25 2.90
CA PRO A 596 -4.37 -6.12 2.30
C PRO A 596 -4.97 -7.45 1.85
N GLN A 597 -5.91 -8.02 2.61
CA GLN A 597 -6.55 -9.28 2.25
C GLN A 597 -7.46 -9.15 1.02
N GLY A 598 -8.35 -8.15 0.98
CA GLY A 598 -9.27 -7.95 -0.14
C GLY A 598 -8.57 -7.62 -1.44
N LEU A 599 -7.54 -6.77 -1.38
CA LEU A 599 -6.76 -6.32 -2.54
C LEU A 599 -6.04 -7.47 -3.23
N HIS A 600 -5.25 -8.24 -2.49
CA HIS A 600 -4.49 -9.37 -3.06
C HIS A 600 -5.43 -10.47 -3.54
N SER A 601 -6.55 -10.70 -2.84
CA SER A 601 -7.61 -11.62 -3.27
C SER A 601 -8.26 -11.20 -4.59
N PHE A 602 -8.57 -9.91 -4.76
CA PHE A 602 -9.14 -9.37 -5.98
C PHE A 602 -8.14 -9.45 -7.15
N ILE A 603 -6.89 -9.01 -6.94
CA ILE A 603 -5.83 -9.08 -7.96
C ILE A 603 -5.62 -10.53 -8.42
N ALA A 604 -5.52 -11.48 -7.49
CA ALA A 604 -5.37 -12.89 -7.82
C ALA A 604 -6.56 -13.43 -8.63
N ALA A 605 -7.78 -13.01 -8.29
CA ALA A 605 -9.00 -13.44 -9.00
C ALA A 605 -9.12 -12.81 -10.40
N LEU A 606 -8.79 -11.52 -10.54
CA LEU A 606 -8.72 -10.84 -11.84
C LEU A 606 -7.71 -11.53 -12.76
N GLN A 607 -6.52 -11.83 -12.23
CA GLN A 607 -5.46 -12.54 -12.96
C GLN A 607 -5.87 -13.97 -13.38
N LEU A 608 -6.60 -14.68 -12.53
CA LEU A 608 -7.20 -15.98 -12.87
C LEU A 608 -8.20 -15.86 -14.02
N GLY A 609 -9.08 -14.86 -13.97
CA GLY A 609 -10.04 -14.58 -15.03
C GLY A 609 -9.36 -14.29 -16.37
N LEU A 610 -8.33 -13.44 -16.36
CA LEU A 610 -7.55 -13.10 -17.56
C LEU A 610 -6.87 -14.34 -18.15
N LYS A 611 -6.28 -15.19 -17.30
CA LYS A 611 -5.68 -16.46 -17.72
C LYS A 611 -6.72 -17.37 -18.41
N ARG A 612 -7.94 -17.44 -17.88
CA ARG A 612 -9.02 -18.26 -18.45
C ARG A 612 -9.54 -17.70 -19.77
N LYS A 613 -9.75 -16.39 -19.85
CA LYS A 613 -10.26 -15.70 -21.04
C LYS A 613 -9.32 -15.85 -22.25
N PHE A 614 -8.02 -15.68 -22.04
CA PHE A 614 -7.03 -15.70 -23.12
C PHE A 614 -6.32 -17.05 -23.30
N GLY A 615 -6.54 -18.02 -22.42
CA GLY A 615 -6.03 -19.40 -22.56
C GLY A 615 -4.51 -19.53 -22.48
N GLY A 616 -3.79 -18.60 -21.85
CA GLY A 616 -2.32 -18.60 -21.84
C GLY A 616 -1.70 -17.82 -20.67
N LYS A 617 -0.37 -17.71 -20.68
CA LYS A 617 0.35 -16.88 -19.69
C LYS A 617 0.19 -15.40 -20.02
N VAL A 618 -0.67 -14.73 -19.27
CA VAL A 618 -0.90 -13.27 -19.33
C VAL A 618 0.06 -12.50 -18.40
N ASP A 619 1.32 -12.94 -18.32
CA ASP A 619 2.32 -12.37 -17.39
C ASP A 619 2.72 -10.93 -17.77
N HIS A 620 2.48 -10.54 -19.02
CA HIS A 620 2.66 -9.17 -19.50
C HIS A 620 1.60 -8.21 -18.94
N LEU A 621 0.40 -8.70 -18.56
CA LEU A 621 -0.62 -7.90 -17.88
C LEU A 621 -0.30 -7.79 -16.39
N GLN A 622 0.00 -6.57 -15.95
CA GLN A 622 0.47 -6.23 -14.62
C GLN A 622 -0.51 -5.30 -13.91
N THR A 623 -0.40 -5.23 -12.58
CA THR A 623 -1.26 -4.39 -11.76
C THR A 623 -0.46 -3.41 -10.91
N LEU A 624 -0.97 -2.19 -10.74
CA LEU A 624 -0.39 -1.14 -9.92
C LEU A 624 -1.49 -0.43 -9.14
N ILE A 625 -1.19 -0.01 -7.91
CA ILE A 625 -2.10 0.82 -7.10
C ILE A 625 -1.58 2.24 -7.12
N SER A 626 -2.50 3.17 -7.32
CA SER A 626 -2.22 4.60 -7.38
C SER A 626 -3.23 5.36 -6.52
N GLU A 627 -2.77 6.40 -5.84
CA GLU A 627 -3.62 7.27 -5.03
C GLU A 627 -3.59 8.69 -5.59
N GLU A 628 -4.76 9.33 -5.61
CA GLU A 628 -4.94 10.71 -6.04
C GLU A 628 -5.67 11.48 -4.92
N PRO A 629 -5.23 12.70 -4.57
CA PRO A 629 -5.95 13.52 -3.59
C PRO A 629 -7.31 13.96 -4.15
N GLN A 630 -8.32 14.03 -3.28
CA GLN A 630 -9.61 14.58 -3.65
C GLN A 630 -9.58 16.11 -3.63
N PRO A 631 -10.15 16.80 -4.65
CA PRO A 631 -10.26 18.26 -4.62
C PRO A 631 -11.04 18.73 -3.38
N ASN A 632 -10.49 19.69 -2.64
CA ASN A 632 -11.10 20.31 -1.45
C ASN A 632 -11.41 19.33 -0.31
N SER A 633 -10.73 18.18 -0.23
CA SER A 633 -10.84 17.23 0.87
C SER A 633 -9.45 16.72 1.28
N SER A 634 -9.32 16.28 2.53
CA SER A 634 -8.12 15.59 3.02
C SER A 634 -8.03 14.14 2.52
N LEU A 635 -9.12 13.61 1.95
CA LEU A 635 -9.23 12.23 1.49
C LEU A 635 -8.43 11.98 0.20
N ARG A 636 -7.94 10.75 0.05
CA ARG A 636 -7.31 10.26 -1.18
C ARG A 636 -8.16 9.16 -1.80
N LYS A 637 -8.35 9.21 -3.12
CA LYS A 637 -8.96 8.14 -3.91
C LYS A 637 -7.89 7.15 -4.35
N SER A 638 -8.14 5.87 -4.10
CA SER A 638 -7.29 4.79 -4.55
C SER A 638 -7.83 4.19 -5.85
N PHE A 639 -6.93 3.88 -6.77
CA PHE A 639 -7.21 3.27 -8.06
C PHE A 639 -6.34 2.05 -8.27
N LEU A 640 -6.92 1.01 -8.85
CA LEU A 640 -6.18 -0.15 -9.31
C LEU A 640 -6.02 -0.03 -10.83
N TYR A 641 -4.78 0.01 -11.30
CA TYR A 641 -4.45 -0.05 -12.72
C TYR A 641 -4.17 -1.50 -13.09
N LEU A 642 -4.79 -1.97 -14.18
CA LEU A 642 -4.37 -3.12 -14.95
C LEU A 642 -3.73 -2.59 -16.23
N TYR A 643 -2.46 -2.87 -16.48
CA TYR A 643 -1.74 -2.33 -17.62
C TYR A 643 -0.90 -3.40 -18.30
N ASP A 644 -0.54 -3.16 -19.55
CA ASP A 644 0.36 -4.02 -20.28
C ASP A 644 1.82 -3.58 -20.08
N GLY A 645 2.66 -4.48 -19.59
CA GLY A 645 4.09 -4.26 -19.39
C GLY A 645 4.90 -4.15 -20.69
N ILE A 646 4.31 -4.49 -21.84
CA ILE A 646 4.95 -4.33 -23.15
C ILE A 646 4.77 -2.89 -23.64
N PRO A 647 5.85 -2.16 -23.97
CA PRO A 647 5.75 -0.81 -24.53
C PRO A 647 4.89 -0.78 -25.81
N GLY A 648 3.93 0.14 -25.85
CA GLY A 648 2.94 0.29 -26.92
C GLY A 648 1.67 -0.55 -26.73
N GLY A 649 1.62 -1.43 -25.73
CA GLY A 649 0.51 -2.36 -25.51
C GLY A 649 0.51 -3.55 -26.48
N THR A 650 -0.14 -4.63 -26.08
CA THR A 650 -0.42 -5.79 -26.95
C THR A 650 -1.82 -5.77 -27.54
N GLY A 651 -2.70 -4.88 -27.07
CA GLY A 651 -4.10 -4.79 -27.50
C GLY A 651 -5.06 -5.68 -26.70
N TYR A 652 -4.55 -6.46 -25.74
CA TYR A 652 -5.37 -7.31 -24.88
C TYR A 652 -6.37 -6.50 -24.05
N LEU A 653 -5.94 -5.35 -23.51
CA LEU A 653 -6.81 -4.53 -22.67
C LEU A 653 -7.87 -3.82 -23.47
N ARG A 654 -7.53 -3.34 -24.68
CA ARG A 654 -8.48 -2.76 -25.61
C ARG A 654 -9.65 -3.71 -25.93
N GLN A 655 -9.36 -5.00 -26.13
CA GLN A 655 -10.40 -5.99 -26.41
C GLN A 655 -11.41 -6.15 -25.27
N LEU A 656 -10.94 -6.11 -24.02
CA LEU A 656 -11.82 -6.24 -22.85
C LEU A 656 -12.83 -5.09 -22.70
N ILE A 657 -12.56 -3.95 -23.34
CA ILE A 657 -13.36 -2.72 -23.20
C ILE A 657 -14.16 -2.40 -24.48
N ARG A 658 -13.88 -3.09 -25.59
CA ARG A 658 -14.71 -2.98 -26.80
C ARG A 658 -16.17 -3.26 -26.47
N ASP A 659 -16.39 -4.30 -25.68
CA ASP A 659 -17.66 -4.70 -25.11
C ASP A 659 -17.47 -4.87 -23.59
N PRO A 660 -18.15 -4.06 -22.73
CA PRO A 660 -18.01 -4.19 -21.28
C PRO A 660 -18.36 -5.60 -20.78
N ASP A 661 -19.20 -6.36 -21.48
CA ASP A 661 -19.49 -7.75 -21.11
C ASP A 661 -18.27 -8.67 -21.26
N SER A 662 -17.29 -8.31 -22.10
CA SER A 662 -16.03 -9.08 -22.21
C SER A 662 -15.18 -8.99 -20.94
N LEU A 663 -15.12 -7.82 -20.29
CA LEU A 663 -14.49 -7.69 -18.97
C LEU A 663 -15.35 -8.34 -17.88
N GLY A 664 -16.69 -8.27 -17.99
CA GLY A 664 -17.61 -9.01 -17.12
C GLY A 664 -17.37 -10.53 -17.19
N ASP A 665 -17.13 -11.06 -18.38
CA ASP A 665 -16.81 -12.47 -18.63
C ASP A 665 -15.50 -12.89 -17.94
N VAL A 666 -14.48 -12.03 -17.92
CA VAL A 666 -13.25 -12.27 -17.13
C VAL A 666 -13.59 -12.52 -15.65
N PHE A 667 -14.44 -11.68 -15.05
CA PHE A 667 -14.88 -11.86 -13.66
C PHE A 667 -15.74 -13.11 -13.47
N ASN A 668 -16.65 -13.40 -14.40
CA ASN A 668 -17.52 -14.57 -14.35
C ASN A 668 -16.73 -15.89 -14.46
N GLN A 669 -15.73 -15.94 -15.35
CA GLN A 669 -14.86 -17.11 -15.48
C GLN A 669 -14.02 -17.35 -14.22
N ALA A 670 -13.49 -16.28 -13.60
CA ALA A 670 -12.80 -16.40 -12.32
C ALA A 670 -13.74 -16.94 -11.23
N LEU A 671 -14.93 -16.34 -11.12
CA LEU A 671 -15.95 -16.70 -10.13
C LEU A 671 -16.42 -18.16 -10.28
N ALA A 672 -16.55 -18.67 -11.51
CA ALA A 672 -16.88 -20.07 -11.77
C ALA A 672 -15.82 -21.05 -11.21
N VAL A 673 -14.54 -20.72 -11.36
CA VAL A 673 -13.44 -21.52 -10.78
C VAL A 673 -13.44 -21.43 -9.25
N LEU A 674 -13.65 -20.23 -8.69
CA LEU A 674 -13.67 -20.04 -7.24
C LEU A 674 -14.84 -20.77 -6.56
N ARG A 675 -15.99 -20.87 -7.24
CA ARG A 675 -17.19 -21.59 -6.75
C ARG A 675 -17.06 -23.11 -6.86
N SER A 676 -16.42 -23.62 -7.90
CA SER A 676 -16.31 -25.07 -8.16
C SER A 676 -15.17 -25.76 -7.40
N CYS A 677 -14.20 -25.00 -6.89
CA CYS A 677 -13.06 -25.59 -6.19
C CYS A 677 -13.44 -26.15 -4.81
N GLY A 678 -12.94 -27.34 -4.47
CA GLY A 678 -13.16 -28.00 -3.17
C GLY A 678 -12.14 -27.69 -2.07
N CYS A 679 -11.23 -26.73 -2.24
CA CYS A 679 -10.28 -26.35 -1.17
C CYS A 679 -10.99 -25.59 -0.03
N ASP A 680 -10.31 -25.33 1.10
CA ASP A 680 -10.89 -24.54 2.20
C ASP A 680 -10.87 -23.03 1.88
N ASP A 681 -9.67 -22.44 1.74
CA ASP A 681 -9.55 -21.00 1.46
C ASP A 681 -8.41 -20.62 0.49
N GLY A 682 -8.40 -21.26 -0.68
CA GLY A 682 -7.47 -20.96 -1.77
C GLY A 682 -6.46 -22.07 -2.02
N CYS A 683 -6.08 -22.26 -3.28
CA CYS A 683 -5.01 -23.18 -3.70
C CYS A 683 -4.46 -22.77 -5.08
N TYR A 684 -3.35 -23.39 -5.50
CA TYR A 684 -2.72 -23.14 -6.81
C TYR A 684 -3.55 -23.58 -8.02
N SER A 685 -4.66 -24.31 -7.80
CA SER A 685 -5.61 -24.67 -8.85
C SER A 685 -6.74 -23.65 -9.02
N CYS A 686 -7.01 -22.80 -8.02
CA CYS A 686 -8.17 -21.92 -8.04
C CYS A 686 -7.88 -20.43 -7.83
N LEU A 687 -6.78 -20.03 -7.18
CA LEU A 687 -6.52 -18.62 -6.89
C LEU A 687 -5.03 -18.30 -6.78
N PHE A 688 -4.24 -19.13 -6.11
CA PHE A 688 -2.83 -18.85 -5.90
C PHE A 688 -2.03 -19.02 -7.21
N ALA A 689 -1.05 -18.15 -7.41
CA ALA A 689 -0.16 -18.18 -8.55
C ALA A 689 1.29 -18.01 -8.07
N TYR A 690 2.23 -18.65 -8.77
CA TYR A 690 3.66 -18.59 -8.41
C TYR A 690 4.18 -17.14 -8.27
N ARG A 691 3.72 -16.22 -9.12
CA ARG A 691 4.14 -14.81 -9.10
C ARG A 691 3.76 -14.05 -7.84
N ASN A 692 2.66 -14.42 -7.18
CA ASN A 692 2.14 -13.73 -5.99
C ASN A 692 2.34 -14.60 -4.73
N SER A 693 3.28 -15.56 -4.75
CA SER A 693 3.48 -16.47 -3.62
C SER A 693 3.89 -15.76 -2.33
N PHE A 694 4.44 -14.55 -2.44
CA PHE A 694 4.81 -13.72 -1.28
C PHE A 694 3.59 -13.13 -0.57
N ASP A 695 2.50 -12.88 -1.30
CA ASP A 695 1.27 -12.32 -0.76
C ASP A 695 0.21 -13.40 -0.49
N GLN A 696 0.61 -14.68 -0.52
CA GLN A 696 -0.31 -15.80 -0.33
C GLN A 696 -1.01 -15.74 1.02
N ASP A 697 -0.32 -15.31 2.08
CA ASP A 697 -0.88 -15.17 3.43
C ASP A 697 -2.01 -14.12 3.49
N GLN A 698 -2.06 -13.20 2.52
CA GLN A 698 -3.09 -12.18 2.38
C GLN A 698 -4.10 -12.53 1.28
N THR A 699 -3.98 -13.68 0.62
CA THR A 699 -4.87 -14.06 -0.48
C THR A 699 -5.90 -15.08 0.00
N SER A 700 -7.19 -14.76 -0.10
CA SER A 700 -8.30 -15.60 0.34
C SER A 700 -9.31 -15.83 -0.77
N ARG A 701 -9.73 -17.10 -0.95
CA ARG A 701 -10.75 -17.49 -1.90
C ARG A 701 -12.13 -17.01 -1.48
N LYS A 702 -12.44 -17.06 -0.18
CA LYS A 702 -13.72 -16.59 0.38
C LYS A 702 -13.90 -15.11 0.08
N TRP A 703 -12.87 -14.30 0.33
CA TRP A 703 -12.85 -12.87 -0.01
C TRP A 703 -12.95 -12.62 -1.52
N ALA A 704 -12.10 -13.25 -2.32
CA ALA A 704 -12.15 -13.11 -3.79
C ALA A 704 -13.54 -13.42 -4.36
N ARG A 705 -14.19 -14.48 -3.87
CA ARG A 705 -15.54 -14.88 -4.29
C ARG A 705 -16.59 -13.85 -3.88
N ASP A 706 -16.49 -13.29 -2.68
CA ASP A 706 -17.43 -12.27 -2.18
C ASP A 706 -17.32 -10.97 -2.97
N LEU A 707 -16.09 -10.47 -3.15
CA LEU A 707 -15.80 -9.24 -3.91
C LEU A 707 -16.25 -9.35 -5.37
N LEU A 708 -15.84 -10.41 -6.08
CA LEU A 708 -16.29 -10.63 -7.46
C LEU A 708 -17.79 -10.92 -7.57
N GLY A 709 -18.36 -11.62 -6.59
CA GLY A 709 -19.81 -11.86 -6.55
C GLY A 709 -20.61 -10.57 -6.39
N THR A 710 -20.09 -9.63 -5.62
CA THR A 710 -20.70 -8.30 -5.40
C THR A 710 -20.64 -7.45 -6.67
N ILE A 711 -19.49 -7.45 -7.36
CA ILE A 711 -19.32 -6.77 -8.65
C ILE A 711 -20.21 -7.40 -9.74
N ALA A 712 -20.18 -8.73 -9.88
CA ALA A 712 -20.94 -9.43 -10.91
C ALA A 712 -22.46 -9.24 -10.80
N LYS A 713 -23.01 -9.16 -9.58
CA LYS A 713 -24.45 -8.87 -9.36
C LYS A 713 -24.86 -7.49 -9.87
N ARG A 714 -23.96 -6.50 -9.81
CA ARG A 714 -24.21 -5.11 -10.19
C ARG A 714 -23.69 -4.76 -11.58
N TRP A 715 -22.99 -5.68 -12.25
CA TRP A 715 -22.49 -5.50 -13.62
C TRP A 715 -23.55 -4.99 -14.60
N PRO A 716 -24.81 -5.50 -14.59
CA PRO A 716 -25.85 -5.01 -15.50
C PRO A 716 -26.26 -3.54 -15.29
N GLN A 717 -25.83 -2.90 -14.20
CA GLN A 717 -26.11 -1.50 -13.87
C GLN A 717 -24.98 -0.54 -14.30
N LEU A 718 -23.96 -1.05 -14.99
CA LEU A 718 -22.87 -0.23 -15.54
C LEU A 718 -23.38 0.62 -16.69
N GLU A 719 -23.07 1.91 -16.63
CA GLU A 719 -23.37 2.85 -17.72
C GLU A 719 -22.12 3.61 -18.14
N GLU A 720 -22.03 3.89 -19.45
CA GLU A 720 -20.96 4.69 -20.01
C GLU A 720 -21.18 6.17 -19.66
N THR A 721 -20.11 6.84 -19.21
CA THR A 721 -20.13 8.27 -18.85
C THR A 721 -18.97 9.01 -19.52
N SER A 722 -19.19 10.30 -19.82
CA SER A 722 -18.16 11.18 -20.35
C SER A 722 -17.20 11.71 -19.29
N GLU A 723 -17.61 11.70 -18.01
CA GLU A 723 -16.78 12.14 -16.89
C GLU A 723 -15.71 11.08 -16.55
N GLY A 724 -14.51 11.51 -16.16
CA GLY A 724 -13.45 10.59 -15.73
C GLY A 724 -13.61 10.21 -14.26
N LEU A 725 -13.07 9.04 -13.86
CA LEU A 725 -13.20 8.55 -12.47
C LEU A 725 -12.56 9.49 -11.44
N SER A 726 -11.57 10.31 -11.83
CA SER A 726 -10.97 11.33 -10.97
C SER A 726 -11.94 12.46 -10.59
N ALA A 727 -13.00 12.72 -11.37
CA ALA A 727 -14.00 13.75 -11.06
C ALA A 727 -15.08 13.28 -10.08
N ILE A 728 -15.31 11.96 -9.99
CA ILE A 728 -16.36 11.37 -9.14
C ILE A 728 -16.07 11.68 -7.67
N ARG A 729 -16.96 12.41 -7.00
CA ARG A 729 -16.90 12.57 -5.55
C ARG A 729 -17.45 11.30 -4.91
N LEU A 730 -16.65 10.64 -4.10
CA LEU A 730 -17.17 9.59 -3.25
C LEU A 730 -18.03 10.30 -2.20
N ASN A 731 -19.32 9.96 -2.12
CA ASN A 731 -20.17 10.39 -1.01
C ASN A 731 -19.67 9.67 0.26
N SER A 732 -18.58 10.14 0.85
CA SER A 732 -18.28 9.79 2.23
C SER A 732 -19.09 10.75 3.10
N ASN A 733 -19.93 10.23 4.00
CA ASN A 733 -20.46 11.00 5.14
C ASN A 733 -19.35 11.45 6.12
N PHE A 734 -18.08 11.35 5.70
CA PHE A 734 -16.88 11.55 6.46
C PHE A 734 -16.04 12.63 5.78
N GLU A 735 -15.55 13.58 6.56
CA GLU A 735 -14.70 14.67 6.08
C GLU A 735 -13.20 14.36 6.21
N SER A 736 -12.84 13.36 7.02
CA SER A 736 -11.46 12.93 7.27
C SER A 736 -11.26 11.41 7.17
N GLU A 737 -10.01 11.00 6.91
CA GLU A 737 -9.62 9.58 6.95
C GLU A 737 -9.79 8.99 8.35
N LEU A 738 -9.60 9.80 9.40
CA LEU A 738 -9.69 9.36 10.78
C LEU A 738 -11.14 9.03 11.18
N GLU A 739 -12.12 9.82 10.75
CA GLU A 739 -13.55 9.51 10.92
C GLU A 739 -13.93 8.17 10.28
N ARG A 740 -13.46 7.93 9.05
CA ARG A 740 -13.68 6.66 8.35
C ARG A 740 -13.05 5.49 9.10
N ARG A 741 -11.78 5.66 9.53
CA ARG A 741 -11.05 4.65 10.31
C ARG A 741 -11.71 4.36 11.66
N PHE A 742 -12.35 5.35 12.30
CA PHE A 742 -13.06 5.15 13.56
C PHE A 742 -14.23 4.16 13.42
N ILE A 743 -15.05 4.31 12.37
CA ILE A 743 -16.15 3.38 12.10
C ILE A 743 -15.64 1.97 11.81
N GLU A 744 -14.55 1.84 11.05
CA GLU A 744 -13.94 0.53 10.79
C GLU A 744 -13.30 -0.07 12.05
N ALA A 745 -12.72 0.76 12.93
CA ALA A 745 -12.18 0.32 14.22
C ALA A 745 -13.28 -0.26 15.14
N ILE A 746 -14.48 0.34 15.15
CA ILE A 746 -15.65 -0.23 15.82
C ILE A 746 -15.99 -1.59 15.20
N ARG A 747 -16.10 -1.67 13.87
CA ARG A 747 -16.49 -2.90 13.16
C ARG A 747 -15.54 -4.07 13.42
N GLN A 748 -14.24 -3.82 13.53
CA GLN A 748 -13.21 -4.84 13.79
C GLN A 748 -12.98 -5.13 15.27
N TYR A 749 -13.70 -4.46 16.19
CA TYR A 749 -13.46 -4.63 17.61
C TYR A 749 -13.84 -6.04 18.09
N SER A 750 -12.89 -6.71 18.73
CA SER A 750 -13.03 -8.12 19.17
C SER A 750 -13.97 -8.37 20.35
N GLY A 751 -14.60 -7.32 20.90
CA GLY A 751 -15.55 -7.46 22.02
C GLY A 751 -14.92 -7.77 23.38
N LYS A 752 -13.59 -7.63 23.51
CA LYS A 752 -12.85 -7.96 24.76
C LYS A 752 -13.40 -7.28 26.00
N ALA A 753 -13.96 -6.07 25.85
CA ALA A 753 -14.58 -5.31 26.93
C ALA A 753 -15.83 -5.97 27.56
N TYR A 754 -16.53 -6.87 26.85
CA TYR A 754 -17.84 -7.38 27.30
C TYR A 754 -18.06 -8.86 26.94
N GLY A 755 -17.03 -9.69 27.11
CA GLY A 755 -17.15 -11.16 26.96
C GLY A 755 -16.91 -11.71 25.55
N GLY A 756 -16.38 -10.89 24.62
CA GLY A 756 -15.84 -11.36 23.34
C GLY A 756 -16.83 -11.39 22.15
N ALA A 757 -18.01 -10.80 22.29
CA ALA A 757 -18.93 -10.64 21.15
C ALA A 757 -18.54 -9.42 20.30
N ALA A 758 -18.39 -9.58 18.99
CA ALA A 758 -18.14 -8.44 18.09
C ALA A 758 -19.37 -7.50 18.05
N PRO A 759 -19.16 -6.17 17.99
CA PRO A 759 -20.27 -5.23 17.88
C PRO A 759 -21.00 -5.40 16.54
N GLN A 760 -22.33 -5.23 16.55
CA GLN A 760 -23.15 -5.30 15.34
C GLN A 760 -23.40 -3.89 14.83
N LEU A 761 -22.69 -3.51 13.77
CA LEU A 761 -22.84 -2.21 13.12
C LEU A 761 -23.55 -2.39 11.77
N ARG A 762 -24.68 -1.70 11.57
CA ARG A 762 -25.43 -1.65 10.31
C ARG A 762 -25.69 -0.21 9.89
N ASN A 763 -25.75 0.05 8.59
CA ASN A 763 -26.14 1.34 8.07
C ASN A 763 -27.63 1.56 8.33
N ASP A 764 -28.02 2.78 8.68
CA ASP A 764 -29.41 3.16 8.93
C ASP A 764 -29.68 4.59 8.43
N ILE A 765 -30.95 4.96 8.26
CA ILE A 765 -31.36 6.32 7.90
C ILE A 765 -31.99 6.96 9.14
N ILE A 766 -31.32 7.97 9.69
CA ILE A 766 -31.74 8.67 10.91
C ILE A 766 -32.01 10.13 10.54
N ASN A 767 -33.22 10.61 10.82
CA ASN A 767 -33.66 11.98 10.51
C ASN A 767 -33.44 12.38 9.03
N GLY A 768 -33.61 11.43 8.10
CA GLY A 768 -33.40 11.65 6.66
C GLY A 768 -31.94 11.77 6.22
N ARG A 769 -30.98 11.48 7.11
CA ARG A 769 -29.54 11.43 6.83
C ARG A 769 -28.99 10.04 7.06
N ALA A 770 -27.92 9.69 6.36
CA ALA A 770 -27.25 8.41 6.56
C ALA A 770 -26.50 8.39 7.89
N GLY A 771 -26.75 7.37 8.71
CA GLY A 771 -26.06 7.12 9.98
C GLY A 771 -25.90 5.62 10.21
N TYR A 772 -25.65 5.22 11.45
CA TYR A 772 -25.43 3.82 11.78
C TYR A 772 -26.22 3.40 13.02
N TYR A 773 -26.68 2.16 13.01
CA TYR A 773 -27.16 1.48 14.21
C TYR A 773 -26.05 0.56 14.71
N LEU A 774 -25.65 0.74 15.97
CA LEU A 774 -24.58 0.03 16.64
C LEU A 774 -25.13 -0.74 17.86
N LYS A 775 -24.95 -2.05 17.89
CA LYS A 775 -25.20 -2.88 19.07
C LYS A 775 -23.88 -3.32 19.70
N VAL A 776 -23.67 -2.99 20.98
CA VAL A 776 -22.49 -3.35 21.79
C VAL A 776 -22.97 -4.15 23.00
N GLY A 777 -22.67 -5.45 23.04
CA GLY A 777 -23.29 -6.36 24.02
C GLY A 777 -24.82 -6.34 23.90
N ASP A 778 -25.51 -6.01 24.99
CA ASP A 778 -26.97 -5.86 25.04
C ASP A 778 -27.46 -4.42 24.89
N ARG A 779 -26.55 -3.46 24.69
CA ARG A 779 -26.86 -2.03 24.53
C ARG A 779 -26.88 -1.64 23.05
N ALA A 780 -27.81 -0.76 22.67
CA ALA A 780 -27.97 -0.31 21.30
C ALA A 780 -27.86 1.22 21.22
N TRP A 781 -27.18 1.68 20.18
CA TRP A 781 -26.82 3.08 19.96
C TRP A 781 -27.09 3.47 18.50
N ILE A 782 -27.53 4.70 18.30
CA ILE A 782 -27.67 5.35 17.00
C ILE A 782 -26.49 6.31 16.83
N ILE A 783 -25.76 6.19 15.72
CA ILE A 783 -24.63 7.04 15.37
C ILE A 783 -25.07 8.00 14.27
N GLU A 784 -25.02 9.29 14.56
CA GLU A 784 -25.19 10.37 13.60
C GLU A 784 -23.83 10.99 13.27
N THR A 785 -23.59 11.33 12.00
CA THR A 785 -22.34 11.95 11.52
C THR A 785 -22.51 13.46 11.35
N GLN A 786 -21.45 14.23 11.65
CA GLN A 786 -21.35 15.66 11.31
C GLN A 786 -22.48 16.52 11.92
N VAL A 787 -22.65 16.44 13.23
CA VAL A 787 -23.76 17.09 13.96
C VAL A 787 -23.32 18.48 14.46
N PRO A 788 -23.95 19.58 14.00
CA PRO A 788 -23.72 20.89 14.57
C PRO A 788 -24.32 20.97 15.99
N LEU A 789 -23.57 21.53 16.92
CA LEU A 789 -23.97 21.79 18.31
C LEU A 789 -23.96 23.29 18.56
N GLY A 790 -25.05 23.83 19.12
CA GLY A 790 -25.16 25.25 19.42
C GLY A 790 -25.99 25.56 20.67
N PRO A 791 -26.44 26.82 20.83
CA PRO A 791 -27.23 27.25 21.98
C PRO A 791 -28.55 26.48 22.15
N SER A 792 -29.11 25.96 21.06
CA SER A 792 -30.29 25.06 21.06
C SER A 792 -30.04 23.77 21.84
N ASP A 793 -28.79 23.31 21.87
CA ASP A 793 -28.34 22.07 22.52
C ASP A 793 -27.70 22.36 23.90
N GLY A 794 -27.88 23.57 24.42
CA GLY A 794 -27.30 24.01 25.68
C GLY A 794 -25.78 24.25 25.63
N VAL A 795 -25.18 24.29 24.43
CA VAL A 795 -23.74 24.50 24.21
C VAL A 795 -23.48 25.97 23.87
N ASP A 796 -22.78 26.67 24.78
CA ASP A 796 -22.57 28.12 24.69
C ASP A 796 -21.55 28.52 23.59
N ILE A 797 -20.63 27.63 23.23
CA ILE A 797 -19.65 27.81 22.15
C ILE A 797 -20.00 26.86 20.99
N PRO A 798 -20.42 27.38 19.82
CA PRO A 798 -20.75 26.54 18.68
C PRO A 798 -19.59 25.61 18.30
N SER A 799 -19.92 24.35 18.09
CA SER A 799 -18.99 23.32 17.64
C SER A 799 -19.70 22.36 16.69
N ARG A 800 -18.93 21.55 15.95
CA ARG A 800 -19.49 20.50 15.11
C ARG A 800 -18.83 19.19 15.50
N ALA A 801 -19.64 18.25 15.97
CA ALA A 801 -19.20 16.92 16.35
C ALA A 801 -19.02 16.03 15.11
N ASP A 802 -17.96 15.23 15.11
CA ASP A 802 -17.74 14.25 14.04
C ASP A 802 -18.80 13.15 14.11
N PHE A 803 -19.09 12.69 15.34
CA PHE A 803 -20.17 11.74 15.60
C PHE A 803 -20.96 12.11 16.85
N VAL A 804 -22.25 11.77 16.87
CA VAL A 804 -23.05 11.75 18.10
C VAL A 804 -23.72 10.40 18.24
N LEU A 805 -23.47 9.76 19.38
CA LEU A 805 -24.04 8.47 19.75
C LEU A 805 -25.23 8.71 20.67
N ARG A 806 -26.43 8.33 20.23
CA ARG A 806 -27.66 8.39 21.02
C ARG A 806 -28.10 7.00 21.45
N PRO A 807 -28.58 6.82 22.69
CA PRO A 807 -29.28 5.60 23.10
C PRO A 807 -30.38 5.22 22.10
N ALA A 808 -30.38 3.99 21.59
CA ALA A 808 -31.40 3.50 20.67
C ALA A 808 -32.62 2.87 21.36
N SER A 809 -32.57 2.74 22.69
CA SER A 809 -33.63 2.17 23.52
C SER A 809 -33.57 2.76 24.93
N THR A 810 -34.70 2.87 25.60
CA THR A 810 -34.86 3.25 27.01
C THR A 810 -34.06 2.36 27.98
N ARG A 811 -33.73 1.13 27.57
CA ARG A 811 -32.84 0.23 28.34
C ARG A 811 -31.41 0.78 28.51
N VAL A 812 -30.98 1.78 27.74
CA VAL A 812 -29.64 2.36 27.84
C VAL A 812 -29.74 3.66 28.64
N ASP A 813 -29.44 3.59 29.93
CA ASP A 813 -29.44 4.75 30.83
C ASP A 813 -28.12 5.54 30.68
N SER A 814 -28.06 6.41 29.67
CA SER A 814 -26.88 7.22 29.36
C SER A 814 -27.26 8.50 28.61
N GLN A 815 -26.54 9.58 28.85
CA GLN A 815 -26.64 10.77 28.02
C GLN A 815 -26.03 10.51 26.62
N PRO A 816 -26.47 11.25 25.58
CA PRO A 816 -25.81 11.18 24.28
C PRO A 816 -24.31 11.47 24.38
N ILE A 817 -23.51 10.77 23.59
CA ILE A 817 -22.05 10.91 23.58
C ILE A 817 -21.64 11.62 22.30
N VAL A 818 -21.08 12.81 22.44
CA VAL A 818 -20.45 13.59 21.38
C VAL A 818 -19.02 13.09 21.20
N ILE A 819 -18.65 12.68 20.00
CA ILE A 819 -17.32 12.18 19.67
C ILE A 819 -16.62 13.13 18.70
N PHE A 820 -15.35 13.40 19.01
CA PHE A 820 -14.42 14.08 18.14
C PHE A 820 -13.22 13.18 17.83
N THR A 821 -12.79 13.19 16.58
CA THR A 821 -11.68 12.43 16.03
C THR A 821 -10.56 13.38 15.59
N ASP A 822 -9.61 13.62 16.48
CA ASP A 822 -8.63 14.69 16.32
C ASP A 822 -7.31 14.20 15.71
N GLY A 823 -6.93 14.78 14.57
CA GLY A 823 -5.62 14.58 13.94
C GLY A 823 -4.60 15.66 14.35
N TRP A 824 -3.43 15.26 14.87
CA TRP A 824 -2.39 16.19 15.34
C TRP A 824 -2.02 17.29 14.32
N GLU A 825 -1.90 16.96 13.03
CA GLU A 825 -1.51 17.92 11.99
C GLU A 825 -2.50 19.07 11.82
N TYR A 826 -3.79 18.85 12.12
CA TYR A 826 -4.87 19.83 11.97
C TYR A 826 -5.16 20.60 13.26
N HIS A 827 -4.94 19.98 14.43
CA HIS A 827 -5.32 20.55 15.73
C HIS A 827 -4.18 21.26 16.47
N LYS A 828 -2.92 21.01 16.11
CA LYS A 828 -1.75 21.59 16.78
C LYS A 828 -1.75 23.13 16.87
N ASP A 829 -2.40 23.81 15.92
CA ASP A 829 -2.40 25.28 15.81
C ASP A 829 -3.65 25.91 16.49
N ARG A 830 -4.59 25.10 16.99
CA ARG A 830 -5.88 25.55 17.56
C ARG A 830 -6.25 24.86 18.89
N ILE A 831 -5.28 24.29 19.61
CA ILE A 831 -5.50 23.51 20.84
C ILE A 831 -6.35 24.26 21.88
N GLY A 832 -6.09 25.56 22.07
CA GLY A 832 -6.83 26.39 23.04
C GLY A 832 -8.33 26.54 22.70
N GLU A 833 -8.66 26.68 21.41
CA GLU A 833 -10.06 26.75 20.95
C GLU A 833 -10.76 25.39 21.15
N ASP A 834 -10.08 24.30 20.82
CA ASP A 834 -10.64 22.95 20.93
C ASP A 834 -10.98 22.59 22.38
N LEU A 835 -10.08 22.93 23.32
CA LEU A 835 -10.34 22.73 24.76
C LEU A 835 -11.56 23.54 25.24
N GLN A 836 -11.77 24.75 24.74
CA GLN A 836 -12.92 25.58 25.11
C GLN A 836 -14.23 25.02 24.56
N GLN A 837 -14.25 24.59 23.30
CA GLN A 837 -15.42 23.94 22.71
C GLN A 837 -15.80 22.69 23.51
N ARG A 838 -14.81 21.87 23.89
CA ARG A 838 -15.03 20.67 24.71
C ARG A 838 -15.58 21.01 26.09
N LEU A 839 -15.01 22.01 26.76
CA LEU A 839 -15.51 22.46 28.07
C LEU A 839 -16.93 23.00 27.96
N ALA A 840 -17.27 23.76 26.91
CA ALA A 840 -18.64 24.24 26.69
C ALA A 840 -19.65 23.08 26.52
N ILE A 841 -19.25 22.02 25.81
CA ILE A 841 -20.07 20.80 25.64
C ILE A 841 -20.24 20.09 26.99
N ILE A 842 -19.16 19.88 27.75
CA ILE A 842 -19.20 19.27 29.09
C ILE A 842 -20.12 20.07 30.03
N ARG A 843 -20.10 21.41 29.93
CA ARG A 843 -20.92 22.31 30.77
C ARG A 843 -22.40 22.32 30.41
N SER A 844 -22.79 21.84 29.23
CA SER A 844 -24.21 21.68 28.88
C SER A 844 -24.94 20.75 29.86
N SER A 845 -24.22 19.79 30.46
CA SER A 845 -24.77 18.71 31.30
C SER A 845 -25.84 17.86 30.61
N GLN A 846 -25.94 17.94 29.28
CA GLN A 846 -26.91 17.19 28.46
C GLN A 846 -26.25 16.05 27.67
N VAL A 847 -24.93 16.12 27.49
CA VAL A 847 -24.16 15.18 26.68
C VAL A 847 -22.79 14.90 27.31
N HIS A 848 -22.23 13.72 27.05
CA HIS A 848 -20.84 13.39 27.33
C HIS A 848 -19.95 13.76 26.13
N CYS A 849 -18.72 14.22 26.38
CA CYS A 849 -17.75 14.59 25.36
C CYS A 849 -16.61 13.57 25.33
N TRP A 850 -16.38 12.93 24.18
CA TRP A 850 -15.34 11.94 23.99
C TRP A 850 -14.39 12.33 22.87
N SER A 851 -13.09 12.30 23.14
CA SER A 851 -12.05 12.70 22.21
C SER A 851 -11.18 11.50 21.88
N LEU A 852 -10.97 11.25 20.58
CA LEU A 852 -10.15 10.15 20.08
C LEU A 852 -9.07 10.70 19.17
N THR A 853 -7.84 10.25 19.34
CA THR A 853 -6.71 10.65 18.50
C THR A 853 -6.44 9.61 17.42
N TRP A 854 -5.61 9.97 16.43
CA TRP A 854 -5.11 9.01 15.45
C TRP A 854 -4.47 7.78 16.09
N ASP A 855 -3.72 7.98 17.17
CA ASP A 855 -2.99 6.91 17.85
C ASP A 855 -3.96 5.95 18.57
N ASP A 856 -5.10 6.44 19.08
CA ASP A 856 -6.16 5.62 19.70
C ASP A 856 -6.83 4.67 18.70
N VAL A 857 -7.18 5.18 17.51
CA VAL A 857 -7.86 4.42 16.44
C VAL A 857 -6.88 3.46 15.74
N ALA A 858 -5.65 3.93 15.46
CA ALA A 858 -4.62 3.11 14.82
C ALA A 858 -4.17 1.93 15.70
N ALA A 859 -4.18 2.07 17.03
CA ALA A 859 -3.85 0.98 17.93
C ALA A 859 -4.81 -0.22 17.79
N GLN A 860 -6.07 0.02 17.40
CA GLN A 860 -7.05 -1.03 17.14
C GLN A 860 -6.89 -1.68 15.77
N LEU A 861 -6.66 -0.90 14.71
CA LEU A 861 -6.59 -1.39 13.32
C LEU A 861 -5.20 -1.96 12.95
N GLU A 862 -4.14 -1.37 13.48
CA GLU A 862 -2.75 -1.64 13.10
C GLU A 862 -1.82 -1.77 14.33
N PRO A 863 -2.09 -2.70 15.26
CA PRO A 863 -1.39 -2.78 16.55
C PRO A 863 0.13 -2.97 16.43
N ALA A 864 0.62 -3.52 15.30
CA ALA A 864 2.05 -3.72 15.06
C ALA A 864 2.82 -2.43 14.71
N LYS A 865 2.14 -1.34 14.34
CA LYS A 865 2.78 -0.09 13.87
C LYS A 865 2.80 1.04 14.90
N VAL A 866 2.02 0.93 15.97
CA VAL A 866 1.92 1.98 16.98
C VAL A 866 2.98 1.76 18.07
N ALA A 867 3.93 2.68 18.18
CA ALA A 867 4.91 2.67 19.26
C ALA A 867 4.24 3.06 20.60
N PRO A 868 4.69 2.51 21.74
CA PRO A 868 4.11 2.77 23.05
C PRO A 868 4.58 4.12 23.63
N THR A 869 4.47 5.21 22.86
CA THR A 869 4.66 6.57 23.39
C THR A 869 3.40 7.03 24.10
N ARG A 870 3.02 6.31 25.15
CA ARG A 870 1.92 6.66 26.03
C ARG A 870 2.48 7.24 27.32
N LEU A 871 2.08 8.47 27.63
CA LEU A 871 2.25 9.03 28.97
C LEU A 871 1.18 8.42 29.87
N ASP A 872 1.52 8.07 31.11
CA ASP A 872 0.54 7.53 32.06
C ASP A 872 0.23 8.57 33.14
N GLY A 873 -0.62 9.53 32.77
CA GLY A 873 -1.08 10.61 33.63
C GLY A 873 -1.93 10.16 34.82
N LEU A 874 -2.41 8.91 34.82
CA LEU A 874 -3.19 8.35 35.95
C LEU A 874 -2.31 7.65 36.99
N THR A 875 -1.12 7.17 36.61
CA THR A 875 -0.23 6.41 37.52
C THR A 875 1.03 7.18 37.91
N CYS A 876 1.25 8.38 37.35
CA CYS A 876 2.35 9.23 37.77
C CYS A 876 2.09 9.89 39.13
N GLN A 877 3.13 9.95 39.97
CA GLN A 877 3.16 10.63 41.27
C GLN A 877 2.00 10.26 42.22
N LEU A 878 1.64 8.98 42.27
CA LEU A 878 0.65 8.45 43.22
C LEU A 878 1.13 8.59 44.67
N ASN A 879 0.22 8.90 45.59
CA ASN A 879 0.57 9.00 47.01
C ASN A 879 0.72 7.62 47.67
N ASP A 880 1.63 7.53 48.65
CA ASP A 880 1.98 6.27 49.32
C ASP A 880 0.78 5.61 50.02
N LYS A 881 -0.18 6.40 50.51
CA LYS A 881 -1.38 5.88 51.17
C LYS A 881 -2.28 5.13 50.20
N PHE A 882 -2.43 5.64 48.98
CA PHE A 882 -3.14 4.95 47.92
C PHE A 882 -2.42 3.66 47.52
N LEU A 883 -1.09 3.71 47.34
CA LEU A 883 -0.30 2.54 46.97
C LEU A 883 -0.38 1.40 48.00
N GLN A 884 -0.43 1.73 49.30
CA GLN A 884 -0.54 0.73 50.38
C GLN A 884 -1.95 0.15 50.52
N GLY A 885 -2.99 0.85 50.07
CA GLY A 885 -4.40 0.51 50.28
C GLY A 885 -5.23 0.36 49.00
N GLN A 886 -4.61 0.18 47.84
CA GLN A 886 -5.25 0.31 46.52
C GLN A 886 -6.56 -0.49 46.41
N ILE A 887 -6.55 -1.76 46.80
CA ILE A 887 -7.75 -2.64 46.74
C ILE A 887 -8.89 -2.07 47.59
N GLN A 888 -8.60 -1.59 48.81
CA GLN A 888 -9.59 -1.06 49.74
C GLN A 888 -10.18 0.25 49.22
N VAL A 889 -9.36 1.11 48.60
CA VAL A 889 -9.82 2.37 48.01
C VAL A 889 -10.72 2.09 46.79
N TYR A 890 -10.35 1.15 45.93
CA TYR A 890 -11.19 0.75 44.79
C TYR A 890 -12.55 0.17 45.22
N GLN A 891 -12.58 -0.59 46.31
CA GLN A 891 -13.82 -1.08 46.92
C GLN A 891 -14.64 0.06 47.52
N GLN A 892 -13.99 1.01 48.22
CA GLN A 892 -14.66 2.15 48.84
C GLN A 892 -15.40 3.03 47.81
N TYR A 893 -14.78 3.27 46.65
CA TYR A 893 -15.40 4.06 45.57
C TYR A 893 -16.25 3.20 44.61
N GLN A 894 -16.37 1.89 44.84
CA GLN A 894 -17.14 0.96 43.99
C GLN A 894 -16.68 0.95 42.53
N CYS A 895 -15.36 1.03 42.29
CA CYS A 895 -14.77 1.10 40.94
C CYS A 895 -13.86 -0.09 40.63
N THR A 896 -14.03 -1.22 41.32
CA THR A 896 -13.10 -2.37 41.20
C THR A 896 -13.02 -2.90 39.76
N ASP A 897 -14.13 -2.87 39.03
CA ASP A 897 -14.22 -3.31 37.62
C ASP A 897 -13.48 -2.38 36.64
N LEU A 898 -13.24 -1.12 37.03
CA LEU A 898 -12.55 -0.13 36.19
C LEU A 898 -11.02 -0.17 36.36
N GLN A 899 -10.49 -0.97 37.29
CA GLN A 899 -9.05 -1.09 37.53
C GLN A 899 -8.29 -1.64 36.31
N SER A 900 -8.91 -2.47 35.48
CA SER A 900 -8.28 -2.96 34.24
C SER A 900 -8.20 -1.88 33.15
N LEU A 901 -9.02 -0.83 33.22
CA LEU A 901 -9.07 0.22 32.20
C LEU A 901 -7.89 1.19 32.26
N GLU A 902 -7.17 1.25 33.38
CA GLU A 902 -6.08 2.21 33.61
C GLU A 902 -5.04 2.23 32.49
N GLN A 903 -4.73 1.03 31.97
CA GLN A 903 -3.73 0.77 30.94
C GLN A 903 -4.31 0.74 29.52
N LEU A 904 -5.60 1.01 29.35
CA LEU A 904 -6.30 1.01 28.05
C LEU A 904 -6.42 2.42 27.47
N ASN A 905 -6.49 2.53 26.13
CA ASN A 905 -6.53 3.82 25.45
C ASN A 905 -7.95 4.44 25.42
N SER A 906 -8.10 5.65 24.85
CA SER A 906 -9.39 6.36 24.85
C SER A 906 -10.47 5.63 24.02
N PHE A 907 -10.08 4.89 22.98
CA PHE A 907 -10.98 4.10 22.15
C PHE A 907 -11.52 2.89 22.93
N GLU A 908 -10.65 2.17 23.64
CA GLU A 908 -11.05 1.06 24.49
C GLU A 908 -11.92 1.51 25.66
N TRP A 909 -11.64 2.68 26.24
CA TRP A 909 -12.50 3.29 27.25
C TRP A 909 -13.91 3.56 26.71
N LEU A 910 -14.02 4.10 25.50
CA LEU A 910 -15.31 4.31 24.83
C LEU A 910 -16.06 2.98 24.66
N MET A 911 -15.40 1.95 24.13
CA MET A 911 -16.04 0.65 23.90
C MET A 911 -16.50 -0.02 25.20
N ASN A 912 -15.78 0.17 26.32
CA ASN A 912 -16.23 -0.28 27.64
C ASN A 912 -17.46 0.50 28.12
N TYR A 913 -17.43 1.83 28.02
CA TYR A 913 -18.58 2.66 28.40
C TYR A 913 -19.83 2.35 27.55
N LEU A 914 -19.69 2.17 26.24
CA LEU A 914 -20.82 1.83 25.36
C LEU A 914 -21.45 0.47 25.69
N ALA A 915 -20.68 -0.47 26.23
CA ALA A 915 -21.17 -1.78 26.65
C ALA A 915 -21.87 -1.72 28.02
N GLN A 916 -21.35 -0.90 28.93
CA GLN A 916 -21.83 -0.73 30.31
C GLN A 916 -21.84 0.75 30.68
N PRO A 917 -22.84 1.52 30.21
CA PRO A 917 -22.91 2.95 30.49
C PRO A 917 -23.34 3.17 31.94
N ASP A 918 -22.39 3.52 32.80
CA ASP A 918 -22.62 3.90 34.20
C ASP A 918 -21.82 5.18 34.49
N ALA A 919 -22.45 6.33 34.25
CA ALA A 919 -21.82 7.63 34.48
C ALA A 919 -21.42 7.83 35.96
N ALA A 920 -22.17 7.27 36.90
CA ALA A 920 -21.89 7.39 38.33
C ALA A 920 -20.63 6.60 38.74
N GLN A 921 -20.39 5.43 38.13
CA GLN A 921 -19.16 4.67 38.36
C GLN A 921 -17.93 5.40 37.78
N TRP A 922 -18.05 6.00 36.59
CA TRP A 922 -16.98 6.79 35.99
C TRP A 922 -16.69 8.07 36.79
N GLN A 923 -17.72 8.72 37.32
CA GLN A 923 -17.59 9.84 38.27
C GLN A 923 -16.82 9.44 39.53
N ARG A 924 -17.20 8.32 40.17
CA ARG A 924 -16.48 7.80 41.35
C ARG A 924 -15.04 7.42 41.02
N TRP A 925 -14.78 6.92 39.81
CA TRP A 925 -13.42 6.61 39.36
C TRP A 925 -12.57 7.86 39.16
N ALA A 926 -13.15 8.92 38.58
CA ALA A 926 -12.49 10.23 38.49
C ALA A 926 -12.15 10.79 39.88
N MET A 927 -13.08 10.74 40.84
CA MET A 927 -12.82 11.14 42.24
C MET A 927 -11.69 10.33 42.88
N LEU A 928 -11.70 9.00 42.71
CA LEU A 928 -10.64 8.12 43.20
C LEU A 928 -9.29 8.54 42.63
N ARG A 929 -9.23 8.92 41.35
CA ARG A 929 -8.00 9.34 40.69
C ARG A 929 -7.48 10.69 41.14
N THR A 930 -8.38 11.64 41.38
CA THR A 930 -8.03 12.91 42.03
C THR A 930 -7.44 12.65 43.43
N PHE A 931 -8.03 11.74 44.22
CA PHE A 931 -7.51 11.36 45.53
C PHE A 931 -6.17 10.60 45.47
N ALA A 932 -6.00 9.71 44.50
CA ALA A 932 -4.79 8.89 44.35
C ALA A 932 -3.53 9.72 44.11
N GLN A 933 -3.66 10.89 43.49
CA GLN A 933 -2.57 11.84 43.21
C GLN A 933 -2.45 12.98 44.24
N ALA A 934 -3.40 13.09 45.18
CA ALA A 934 -3.40 14.16 46.17
C ALA A 934 -2.18 14.06 47.11
N ASN A 935 -1.52 15.18 47.45
CA ASN A 935 -0.34 15.18 48.33
C ASN A 935 -0.76 15.15 49.82
N PRO A 936 -0.52 14.06 50.57
CA PRO A 936 -0.92 13.98 51.99
C PRO A 936 -0.26 15.02 52.90
N ALA A 937 0.89 15.58 52.50
CA ALA A 937 1.61 16.60 53.26
C ALA A 937 0.87 17.95 53.26
N SER A 938 0.07 18.25 52.23
CA SER A 938 -0.62 19.53 52.11
C SER A 938 -1.71 19.74 53.17
N LEU A 939 -2.18 18.65 53.82
CA LEU A 939 -3.08 18.75 54.96
C LEU A 939 -2.43 19.41 56.19
N LYS A 940 -1.09 19.31 56.31
CA LYS A 940 -0.31 19.81 57.45
C LYS A 940 0.46 21.08 57.13
N ASP A 941 0.70 21.35 55.85
CA ASP A 941 1.45 22.51 55.37
C ASP A 941 0.53 23.48 54.61
N ALA A 942 0.12 24.54 55.30
CA ALA A 942 -0.76 25.57 54.74
C ALA A 942 -0.11 26.33 53.57
N ASN A 943 1.23 26.38 53.50
CA ASN A 943 1.92 27.07 52.41
C ASN A 943 1.73 26.35 51.07
N LEU A 944 1.65 25.00 51.07
CA LEU A 944 1.41 24.23 49.85
C LEU A 944 0.02 24.50 49.27
N ASN A 945 -1.00 24.55 50.12
CA ASN A 945 -2.37 24.87 49.70
C ASN A 945 -2.48 26.33 49.24
N GLN A 946 -1.79 27.28 49.89
CA GLN A 946 -1.74 28.66 49.43
C GLN A 946 -1.09 28.80 48.06
N GLN A 947 0.10 28.19 47.86
CA GLN A 947 0.80 28.20 46.56
C GLN A 947 -0.03 27.56 45.46
N TRP A 948 -0.75 26.48 45.76
CA TRP A 948 -1.64 25.84 44.80
C TRP A 948 -2.78 26.78 44.39
N SER A 949 -3.45 27.44 45.35
CA SER A 949 -4.53 28.39 45.07
C SER A 949 -4.05 29.59 44.25
N GLU A 950 -2.89 30.16 44.57
CA GLU A 950 -2.27 31.25 43.81
C GLU A 950 -1.99 30.83 42.35
N GLN A 951 -1.56 29.58 42.12
CA GLN A 951 -1.33 29.06 40.78
C GLN A 951 -2.62 28.83 40.00
N ILE A 952 -3.71 28.40 40.65
CA ILE A 952 -5.02 28.29 39.99
C ILE A 952 -5.55 29.69 39.63
N GLN A 953 -5.48 30.65 40.55
CA GLN A 953 -5.91 32.03 40.32
C GLN A 953 -5.14 32.69 39.19
N ALA A 954 -3.82 32.46 39.11
CA ALA A 954 -2.99 32.98 38.02
C ALA A 954 -3.37 32.42 36.64
N ARG A 955 -4.11 31.31 36.56
CA ARG A 955 -4.48 30.65 35.30
C ARG A 955 -5.94 30.83 34.93
N LEU A 956 -6.84 30.73 35.89
CA LEU A 956 -8.29 30.72 35.68
C LEU A 956 -9.02 31.90 36.37
N GLY A 957 -8.32 32.78 37.09
CA GLY A 957 -8.96 33.79 37.94
C GLY A 957 -9.53 33.21 39.24
N THR A 958 -10.26 34.03 40.00
CA THR A 958 -10.80 33.64 41.32
C THR A 958 -12.12 32.88 41.24
N GLU A 959 -12.93 33.13 40.20
CA GLU A 959 -14.30 32.60 40.08
C GLU A 959 -14.40 31.07 40.22
N PRO A 960 -13.50 30.25 39.64
CA PRO A 960 -13.58 28.79 39.79
C PRO A 960 -13.39 28.28 41.21
N LEU A 961 -12.56 28.97 42.01
CA LEU A 961 -12.33 28.62 43.42
C LEU A 961 -13.50 29.07 44.30
N ASP A 962 -14.08 30.22 43.98
CA ASP A 962 -15.29 30.72 44.65
C ASP A 962 -16.46 29.77 44.39
N TYR A 963 -16.62 29.32 43.14
CA TYR A 963 -17.66 28.38 42.75
C TYR A 963 -17.45 26.96 43.31
N TRP A 964 -16.20 26.55 43.55
CA TRP A 964 -15.90 25.29 44.24
C TRP A 964 -16.19 25.34 45.74
N GLU A 965 -16.35 26.54 46.31
CA GLU A 965 -16.43 26.80 47.75
C GLU A 965 -15.18 26.28 48.48
N LEU A 966 -14.02 26.89 48.20
CA LEU A 966 -12.72 26.47 48.71
C LEU A 966 -12.77 26.07 50.20
N PRO A 967 -12.59 24.78 50.55
CA PRO A 967 -12.75 24.30 51.91
C PRO A 967 -11.55 24.71 52.79
N GLU A 968 -11.76 24.83 54.11
CA GLU A 968 -10.68 25.18 55.04
C GLU A 968 -9.56 24.12 55.09
N LYS A 969 -9.88 22.85 54.84
CA LYS A 969 -8.93 21.73 54.81
C LYS A 969 -9.14 20.88 53.58
N PHE A 970 -8.18 20.91 52.67
CA PHE A 970 -8.13 20.05 51.49
C PHE A 970 -6.74 19.49 51.26
N LEU A 971 -6.68 18.41 50.48
CA LEU A 971 -5.45 17.93 49.88
C LEU A 971 -5.26 18.58 48.52
N SER A 972 -4.06 19.04 48.20
CA SER A 972 -3.72 19.59 46.89
C SER A 972 -2.61 18.78 46.23
N ALA A 973 -2.53 18.83 44.90
CA ALA A 973 -1.45 18.23 44.13
C ALA A 973 -1.16 19.02 42.86
N SER A 974 0.10 18.97 42.45
CA SER A 974 0.58 19.50 41.16
C SER A 974 1.48 18.44 40.53
N VAL A 975 0.91 17.63 39.65
CA VAL A 975 1.55 16.48 39.02
C VAL A 975 2.10 16.87 37.65
N LEU A 976 3.43 16.82 37.52
CA LEU A 976 4.09 17.03 36.24
C LEU A 976 4.11 15.71 35.45
N VAL A 977 3.20 15.58 34.48
CA VAL A 977 3.05 14.37 33.64
C VAL A 977 4.14 14.32 32.56
N SER A 978 4.47 15.47 31.99
CA SER A 978 5.57 15.64 31.02
C SER A 978 6.15 17.06 31.13
N SER A 979 7.18 17.39 30.34
CA SER A 979 7.66 18.78 30.25
C SER A 979 6.62 19.76 29.67
N ALA A 980 5.55 19.26 29.05
CA ALA A 980 4.48 20.05 28.48
C ALA A 980 3.11 19.90 29.18
N LEU A 981 2.88 18.89 30.02
CA LEU A 981 1.58 18.69 30.70
C LEU A 981 1.72 18.68 32.22
N ASN A 982 0.97 19.56 32.88
CA ASN A 982 0.87 19.63 34.34
C ASN A 982 -0.60 19.54 34.77
N VAL A 983 -0.90 18.59 35.66
CA VAL A 983 -2.23 18.36 36.22
C VAL A 983 -2.25 18.89 37.65
N ARG A 984 -3.09 19.88 37.92
CA ARG A 984 -3.30 20.41 39.28
C ARG A 984 -4.64 19.94 39.80
N SER A 985 -4.66 19.35 40.98
CA SER A 985 -5.89 18.87 41.58
C SER A 985 -6.00 19.21 43.06
N ALA A 986 -7.24 19.26 43.54
CA ALA A 986 -7.55 19.37 44.96
C ALA A 986 -8.72 18.47 45.36
N VAL A 987 -8.71 18.05 46.62
CA VAL A 987 -9.64 17.08 47.20
C VAL A 987 -10.14 17.58 48.55
N ASP A 988 -11.45 17.81 48.63
CA ASP A 988 -12.17 17.96 49.90
C ASP A 988 -12.45 16.58 50.49
N LEU A 989 -11.79 16.27 51.61
CA LEU A 989 -11.93 14.99 52.29
C LEU A 989 -13.33 14.73 52.84
N MET A 990 -14.09 15.77 53.18
CA MET A 990 -15.45 15.61 53.72
C MET A 990 -16.42 15.23 52.62
N ARG A 991 -16.41 15.96 51.49
CA ARG A 991 -17.23 15.65 50.31
C ARG A 991 -16.86 14.28 49.72
N HIS A 992 -15.58 13.94 49.64
CA HIS A 992 -15.15 12.60 49.19
C HIS A 992 -15.63 11.46 50.09
N ARG A 993 -15.70 11.65 51.41
CA ARG A 993 -16.26 10.63 52.33
C ARG A 993 -17.75 10.38 52.08
N GLN A 994 -18.46 11.38 51.57
CA GLN A 994 -19.86 11.31 51.19
C GLN A 994 -20.05 10.92 49.71
N THR A 995 -18.95 10.57 49.00
CA THR A 995 -18.95 10.28 47.55
C THR A 995 -19.54 11.41 46.70
N ASP A 996 -19.45 12.65 47.18
CA ASP A 996 -19.86 13.85 46.45
C ASP A 996 -18.75 14.30 45.48
N SER A 997 -19.07 14.30 44.18
CA SER A 997 -18.15 14.69 43.11
C SER A 997 -17.73 16.15 43.15
N ALA A 998 -18.51 17.02 43.78
CA ALA A 998 -18.11 18.40 44.04
C ALA A 998 -16.91 18.49 45.01
N GLY A 999 -16.49 17.37 45.61
CA GLY A 999 -15.27 17.29 46.40
C GLY A 999 -13.96 17.28 45.61
N SER A 1000 -14.01 17.11 44.28
CA SER A 1000 -12.82 17.08 43.42
C SER A 1000 -12.71 18.32 42.54
N PHE A 1001 -11.52 18.93 42.51
CA PHE A 1001 -11.15 20.00 41.58
C PHE A 1001 -9.98 19.53 40.71
N VAL A 1002 -10.04 19.73 39.39
CA VAL A 1002 -8.98 19.31 38.45
C VAL A 1002 -8.75 20.39 37.38
N LEU A 1003 -7.50 20.77 37.18
CA LEU A 1003 -7.03 21.63 36.09
C LEU A 1003 -5.95 20.91 35.27
N LEU A 1004 -6.21 20.73 33.97
CA LEU A 1004 -5.26 20.23 32.98
C LEU A 1004 -4.59 21.42 32.28
N ALA A 1005 -3.30 21.66 32.54
CA ALA A 1005 -2.55 22.77 31.96
C ALA A 1005 -1.49 22.27 30.96
N LEU A 1006 -1.69 22.59 29.68
CA LEU A 1006 -0.79 22.19 28.58
C LEU A 1006 0.11 23.36 28.13
N ASN A 1007 1.40 23.10 27.97
CA ASN A 1007 2.39 24.03 27.46
C ASN A 1007 2.62 23.88 25.96
N ASP A 1008 1.89 24.66 25.18
CA ASP A 1008 1.92 24.73 23.72
C ASP A 1008 2.91 25.79 23.18
N ALA A 1009 3.87 26.25 23.99
CA ALA A 1009 4.86 27.22 23.56
C ALA A 1009 5.78 26.66 22.44
N PRO A 1010 6.21 27.50 21.45
CA PRO A 1010 6.97 27.05 20.28
C PRO A 1010 8.36 26.45 20.58
N SER A 1011 8.82 26.48 21.83
CA SER A 1011 10.08 25.87 22.28
C SER A 1011 9.96 24.41 22.70
N ALA A 1012 8.76 23.83 22.75
CA ALA A 1012 8.56 22.41 23.09
C ALA A 1012 8.92 21.49 21.92
N GLU A 1013 9.62 20.38 22.20
CA GLU A 1013 9.85 19.33 21.20
C GLU A 1013 8.50 18.79 20.68
N THR A 1014 8.29 18.82 19.35
CA THR A 1014 7.01 18.51 18.71
C THR A 1014 6.45 17.13 19.10
N ALA A 1015 7.31 16.15 19.34
CA ALA A 1015 6.91 14.80 19.75
C ALA A 1015 6.35 14.75 21.19
N ILE A 1016 6.97 15.47 22.13
CA ILE A 1016 6.52 15.52 23.53
C ILE A 1016 5.18 16.27 23.62
N LEU A 1017 5.04 17.35 22.85
CA LEU A 1017 3.80 18.12 22.82
C LEU A 1017 2.64 17.27 22.27
N LYS A 1018 2.85 16.53 21.17
CA LYS A 1018 1.85 15.59 20.63
C LYS A 1018 1.40 14.57 21.69
N ALA A 1019 2.35 13.91 22.36
CA ALA A 1019 2.04 12.91 23.38
C ALA A 1019 1.30 13.53 24.58
N SER A 1020 1.67 14.76 24.96
CA SER A 1020 1.03 15.51 26.06
C SER A 1020 -0.39 15.95 25.72
N TRP A 1021 -0.63 16.34 24.46
CA TRP A 1021 -1.97 16.65 23.95
C TRP A 1021 -2.86 15.41 23.92
N ASN A 1022 -2.37 14.28 23.41
CA ASN A 1022 -3.09 13.00 23.46
C ASN A 1022 -3.50 12.63 24.90
N GLU A 1023 -2.58 12.77 25.86
CA GLU A 1023 -2.85 12.46 27.26
C GLU A 1023 -3.82 13.47 27.91
N THR A 1024 -3.76 14.75 27.51
CA THR A 1024 -4.74 15.76 27.96
C THR A 1024 -6.15 15.39 27.55
N LEU A 1025 -6.35 14.97 26.29
CA LEU A 1025 -7.64 14.51 25.78
C LEU A 1025 -8.13 13.24 26.50
N ARG A 1026 -7.23 12.27 26.74
CA ARG A 1026 -7.55 11.06 27.51
C ARG A 1026 -7.99 11.39 28.94
N LEU A 1027 -7.26 12.26 29.64
CA LEU A 1027 -7.61 12.68 31.00
C LEU A 1027 -8.93 13.46 31.03
N LEU A 1028 -9.19 14.29 30.01
CA LEU A 1028 -10.45 15.01 29.90
C LEU A 1028 -11.64 14.08 29.70
N ASN A 1029 -11.49 12.99 28.92
CA ASN A 1029 -12.52 11.95 28.78
C ASN A 1029 -12.90 11.30 30.12
N LEU A 1030 -12.00 11.24 31.11
CA LEU A 1030 -12.30 10.77 32.47
C LEU A 1030 -12.84 11.88 33.37
N TYR A 1031 -12.15 13.01 33.43
CA TYR A 1031 -12.50 14.07 34.39
C TYR A 1031 -13.74 14.87 34.00
N GLN A 1032 -14.29 14.69 32.79
CA GLN A 1032 -15.58 15.27 32.38
C GLN A 1032 -16.73 14.95 33.33
N PHE A 1033 -16.67 13.81 34.03
CA PHE A 1033 -17.70 13.39 34.99
C PHE A 1033 -17.62 14.14 36.33
N LEU A 1034 -16.64 15.04 36.50
CA LEU A 1034 -16.54 15.90 37.67
C LEU A 1034 -17.07 17.31 37.38
N PRO A 1035 -17.78 17.94 38.32
CA PRO A 1035 -18.31 19.29 38.13
C PRO A 1035 -17.21 20.34 37.97
N HIS A 1036 -16.08 20.21 38.68
CA HIS A 1036 -14.99 21.21 38.70
C HIS A 1036 -13.74 20.75 37.92
N VAL A 1037 -13.94 20.36 36.65
CA VAL A 1037 -12.85 20.07 35.69
C VAL A 1037 -12.59 21.26 34.77
N TYR A 1038 -11.32 21.64 34.59
CA TYR A 1038 -10.89 22.74 33.73
C TYR A 1038 -9.69 22.31 32.88
N ALA A 1039 -9.51 22.95 31.72
CA ALA A 1039 -8.36 22.74 30.84
C ALA A 1039 -7.93 24.05 30.18
N CYS A 1040 -6.62 24.31 30.08
CA CYS A 1040 -6.09 25.53 29.46
C CYS A 1040 -4.71 25.33 28.82
N THR A 1041 -4.33 26.24 27.92
CA THR A 1041 -2.99 26.31 27.30
C THR A 1041 -2.11 27.41 27.92
N LEU A 1042 -0.80 27.42 27.62
CA LEU A 1042 0.17 28.37 28.20
C LEU A 1042 0.71 29.39 27.20
N ALA A 1043 0.64 29.12 25.90
CA ALA A 1043 1.05 30.01 24.84
C ALA A 1043 -0.10 30.94 24.44
N SER A 1044 -0.25 32.06 25.15
CA SER A 1044 -0.81 33.33 24.65
C SER A 1044 -0.86 34.36 25.78
N GLY A 1045 -0.01 35.38 25.70
CA GLY A 1045 -0.17 36.63 26.45
C GLY A 1045 -1.28 37.53 25.89
N SER A 1046 -2.40 36.98 25.42
CA SER A 1046 -3.49 37.75 24.82
C SER A 1046 -4.87 37.23 25.26
N ALA A 1047 -5.61 38.12 25.91
CA ALA A 1047 -7.01 38.01 26.35
C ALA A 1047 -7.29 36.92 27.40
N SER A 1048 -7.74 37.36 28.58
CA SER A 1048 -8.41 36.50 29.56
C SER A 1048 -9.59 35.81 28.90
N THR A 1049 -9.42 34.54 28.52
CA THR A 1049 -10.54 33.78 27.98
C THR A 1049 -11.54 33.53 29.11
N PRO A 1050 -12.84 33.81 28.89
CA PRO A 1050 -13.83 33.68 29.95
C PRO A 1050 -13.88 32.22 30.42
N VAL A 1051 -13.76 32.02 31.73
CA VAL A 1051 -13.82 30.68 32.32
C VAL A 1051 -15.28 30.23 32.38
N LEU A 1052 -15.55 29.08 31.75
CA LEU A 1052 -16.89 28.48 31.75
C LEU A 1052 -17.15 27.80 33.10
N LEU A 1053 -17.99 28.44 33.92
CA LEU A 1053 -18.42 27.92 35.22
C LEU A 1053 -19.51 26.84 35.07
N PRO A 1054 -19.60 25.86 35.99
CA PRO A 1054 -20.69 24.87 36.00
C PRO A 1054 -22.08 25.53 36.11
N LYS A 1055 -23.12 24.88 35.56
CA LYS A 1055 -24.53 25.30 35.73
C LYS A 1055 -25.11 24.57 36.96
N LEU A 1056 -25.63 25.32 37.95
CA LEU A 1056 -26.29 24.76 39.15
C LEU A 1056 -27.57 24.02 38.73
N THR A 1057 -27.62 22.71 38.92
CA THR A 1057 -28.85 21.91 38.78
C THR A 1057 -29.49 21.73 40.15
N ALA A 1058 -30.76 22.11 40.28
CA ALA A 1058 -31.57 21.82 41.47
C ALA A 1058 -31.86 20.30 41.52
N PRO A 1059 -31.76 19.64 42.68
CA PRO A 1059 -32.09 18.22 42.78
C PRO A 1059 -33.58 17.99 42.49
N ALA A 1060 -33.87 17.11 41.54
CA ALA A 1060 -35.23 16.70 41.22
C ALA A 1060 -35.84 15.97 42.42
N ALA A 1061 -37.03 16.42 42.85
CA ALA A 1061 -37.79 15.76 43.90
C ALA A 1061 -38.22 14.37 43.42
N THR A 1062 -37.71 13.33 44.07
CA THR A 1062 -38.15 11.95 43.87
C THR A 1062 -39.53 11.81 44.51
N VAL A 1063 -40.58 11.80 43.69
CA VAL A 1063 -41.92 11.41 44.11
C VAL A 1063 -41.90 9.90 44.33
N ILE A 1064 -42.24 9.45 45.54
CA ILE A 1064 -42.38 8.03 45.86
C ILE A 1064 -43.70 7.56 45.24
N PRO A 1065 -43.71 6.62 44.27
CA PRO A 1065 -44.96 6.11 43.72
C PRO A 1065 -45.67 5.18 44.72
N ASP A 1066 -46.99 5.23 44.73
CA ASP A 1066 -47.88 4.39 45.52
C ASP A 1066 -47.82 2.92 45.00
N PRO A 1067 -47.65 1.88 45.84
CA PRO A 1067 -47.34 0.50 45.40
C PRO A 1067 -48.26 -0.12 44.34
N PRO A 1068 -49.59 0.12 44.31
CA PRO A 1068 -50.48 -0.45 43.30
C PRO A 1068 -50.23 0.09 41.87
N TRP A 1069 -49.72 1.32 41.76
CA TRP A 1069 -49.38 1.92 40.46
C TRP A 1069 -48.06 1.39 39.91
N GLN A 1070 -47.16 0.96 40.80
CA GLN A 1070 -45.90 0.33 40.43
C GLN A 1070 -46.13 -1.04 39.79
N GLU A 1071 -47.07 -1.84 40.31
CA GLU A 1071 -47.48 -3.11 39.67
C GLU A 1071 -48.13 -2.87 38.30
N LEU A 1072 -48.87 -1.77 38.13
CA LEU A 1072 -49.45 -1.40 36.83
C LEU A 1072 -48.37 -1.01 35.81
N GLU A 1073 -47.38 -0.20 36.21
CA GLU A 1073 -46.24 0.18 35.35
C GLU A 1073 -45.45 -1.04 34.85
N GLU A 1074 -45.33 -2.09 35.67
CA GLU A 1074 -44.70 -3.36 35.26
C GLU A 1074 -45.55 -4.18 34.26
N LEU A 1075 -46.86 -3.97 34.22
CA LEU A 1075 -47.82 -4.71 33.39
C LEU A 1075 -48.16 -4.01 32.07
N VAL A 1076 -47.95 -2.70 31.95
CA VAL A 1076 -48.15 -1.95 30.70
C VAL A 1076 -47.02 -2.28 29.71
N LEU A 1077 -47.38 -2.93 28.60
CA LEU A 1077 -46.40 -3.40 27.60
C LEU A 1077 -45.92 -2.29 26.66
N GLU A 1078 -46.68 -1.20 26.53
CA GLU A 1078 -46.39 -0.10 25.61
C GLU A 1078 -45.76 1.08 26.35
N GLU A 1079 -44.46 1.32 26.11
CA GLU A 1079 -43.66 2.35 26.80
C GLU A 1079 -44.21 3.77 26.60
N ALA A 1080 -44.94 4.04 25.52
CA ALA A 1080 -45.55 5.34 25.23
C ALA A 1080 -46.62 5.76 26.26
N LEU A 1081 -47.20 4.80 27.00
CA LEU A 1081 -48.24 5.06 27.99
C LEU A 1081 -47.71 5.36 29.39
N LEU A 1082 -46.45 5.02 29.69
CA LEU A 1082 -45.86 5.20 31.02
C LEU A 1082 -45.88 6.67 31.52
N PRO A 1083 -45.56 7.70 30.69
CA PRO A 1083 -45.69 9.09 31.10
C PRO A 1083 -47.14 9.48 31.42
N MET A 1084 -48.11 8.86 30.73
CA MET A 1084 -49.53 9.13 30.94
C MET A 1084 -50.04 8.45 32.21
N VAL A 1085 -49.57 7.23 32.51
CA VAL A 1085 -49.85 6.52 33.77
C VAL A 1085 -49.35 7.33 34.98
N ALA A 1086 -48.15 7.91 34.89
CA ALA A 1086 -47.63 8.81 35.93
C ALA A 1086 -48.50 10.07 36.10
N GLN A 1087 -49.03 10.63 35.01
CA GLN A 1087 -49.99 11.75 35.08
C GLN A 1087 -51.34 11.33 35.66
N MET A 1088 -51.87 10.14 35.32
CA MET A 1088 -53.11 9.60 35.89
C MET A 1088 -52.99 9.40 37.41
N GLN A 1089 -51.82 8.92 37.87
CA GLN A 1089 -51.51 8.79 39.29
C GLN A 1089 -51.50 10.14 40.00
N GLN A 1090 -50.85 11.16 39.40
CA GLN A 1090 -50.84 12.53 39.92
C GLN A 1090 -52.24 13.17 39.93
N ALA A 1091 -53.08 12.82 38.95
CA ALA A 1091 -54.47 13.26 38.83
C ALA A 1091 -55.47 12.43 39.66
N HIS A 1092 -54.99 11.47 40.47
CA HIS A 1092 -55.79 10.61 41.34
C HIS A 1092 -56.89 9.81 40.62
N TRP A 1093 -56.61 9.34 39.40
CA TRP A 1093 -57.55 8.46 38.70
C TRP A 1093 -57.75 7.13 39.47
N PRO A 1094 -58.90 6.45 39.32
CA PRO A 1094 -59.03 5.08 39.78
C PRO A 1094 -58.03 4.18 39.05
N LEU A 1095 -57.46 3.18 39.74
CA LEU A 1095 -56.47 2.26 39.18
C LEU A 1095 -57.09 1.46 38.01
N PRO A 1096 -56.54 1.55 36.78
CA PRO A 1096 -57.01 0.76 35.63
C PRO A 1096 -56.59 -0.70 35.71
N GLU A 1097 -57.30 -1.55 34.96
CA GLU A 1097 -56.91 -2.94 34.69
C GLU A 1097 -55.99 -2.97 33.46
N ALA A 1098 -54.78 -3.52 33.59
CA ALA A 1098 -53.87 -3.72 32.47
C ALA A 1098 -54.22 -4.98 31.67
N GLY A 1099 -54.20 -4.89 30.33
CA GLY A 1099 -54.42 -6.03 29.43
C GLY A 1099 -55.84 -6.59 29.47
N TYR A 1100 -56.86 -5.73 29.52
CA TYR A 1100 -58.26 -6.13 29.63
C TYR A 1100 -58.79 -6.82 28.38
N GLU A 1101 -59.27 -8.06 28.53
CA GLU A 1101 -59.82 -8.86 27.44
C GLU A 1101 -61.35 -8.68 27.34
N LEU A 1102 -61.82 -8.08 26.25
CA LEU A 1102 -63.24 -8.01 25.92
C LEU A 1102 -63.69 -9.36 25.37
N THR A 1103 -64.71 -9.97 25.99
CA THR A 1103 -65.22 -11.29 25.57
C THR A 1103 -66.64 -11.21 25.00
N ASN A 1104 -66.95 -12.10 24.05
CA ASN A 1104 -68.30 -12.26 23.51
C ASN A 1104 -69.19 -13.11 24.44
N PRO A 1105 -70.51 -13.25 24.19
CA PRO A 1105 -71.42 -14.07 25.00
C PRO A 1105 -71.07 -15.56 25.09
N GLN A 1106 -70.15 -16.05 24.24
CA GLN A 1106 -69.63 -17.42 24.28
C GLN A 1106 -68.30 -17.54 25.06
N GLY A 1107 -67.83 -16.45 25.69
CA GLY A 1107 -66.60 -16.43 26.48
C GLY A 1107 -65.31 -16.38 25.65
N THR A 1108 -65.40 -16.03 24.36
CA THR A 1108 -64.22 -15.89 23.49
C THR A 1108 -63.72 -14.45 23.51
N VAL A 1109 -62.41 -14.24 23.66
CA VAL A 1109 -61.78 -12.91 23.57
C VAL A 1109 -61.94 -12.37 22.14
N VAL A 1110 -62.54 -11.18 22.03
CA VAL A 1110 -62.79 -10.50 20.76
C VAL A 1110 -61.93 -9.25 20.56
N ALA A 1111 -61.47 -8.59 21.63
CA ALA A 1111 -60.56 -7.44 21.57
C ALA A 1111 -59.79 -7.31 22.89
N ILE A 1112 -58.65 -6.62 22.88
CA ILE A 1112 -57.81 -6.38 24.06
C ILE A 1112 -57.54 -4.88 24.22
N ALA A 1113 -57.64 -4.37 25.45
CA ALA A 1113 -57.26 -3.01 25.81
C ALA A 1113 -56.01 -3.03 26.69
N GLU A 1114 -55.09 -2.09 26.44
CA GLU A 1114 -53.87 -1.95 27.25
C GLU A 1114 -54.20 -1.50 28.67
N LEU A 1115 -55.14 -0.56 28.80
CA LEU A 1115 -55.68 -0.09 30.09
C LEU A 1115 -57.19 0.01 30.00
N ALA A 1116 -57.91 -0.47 31.01
CA ALA A 1116 -59.37 -0.38 31.05
C ALA A 1116 -59.90 0.01 32.43
N TRP A 1117 -60.92 0.86 32.44
CA TRP A 1117 -61.75 1.15 33.60
C TRP A 1117 -63.09 0.48 33.41
N SER A 1118 -63.16 -0.80 33.78
CA SER A 1118 -64.34 -1.66 33.58
C SER A 1118 -65.62 -1.09 34.19
N SER A 1119 -65.50 -0.42 35.33
CA SER A 1119 -66.60 0.28 36.03
C SER A 1119 -67.16 1.48 35.26
N HIS A 1120 -66.36 2.12 34.40
CA HIS A 1120 -66.73 3.31 33.62
C HIS A 1120 -66.89 3.02 32.12
N ARG A 1121 -66.64 1.76 31.70
CA ARG A 1121 -66.59 1.32 30.31
C ARG A 1121 -65.69 2.20 29.43
N ILE A 1122 -64.49 2.49 29.92
CA ILE A 1122 -63.46 3.23 29.18
C ILE A 1122 -62.30 2.28 28.92
N ALA A 1123 -61.83 2.21 27.69
CA ALA A 1123 -60.74 1.35 27.26
C ALA A 1123 -59.74 2.14 26.43
N LEU A 1124 -58.47 2.01 26.76
CA LEU A 1124 -57.36 2.55 26.00
C LEU A 1124 -56.74 1.44 25.13
N VAL A 1125 -56.75 1.66 23.82
CA VAL A 1125 -56.45 0.63 22.81
C VAL A 1125 -55.43 1.15 21.80
N LEU A 1126 -54.51 0.29 21.36
CA LEU A 1126 -53.45 0.67 20.42
C LEU A 1126 -53.80 0.44 18.96
N THR A 1127 -54.72 -0.49 18.67
CA THR A 1127 -55.08 -0.85 17.29
C THR A 1127 -56.43 -0.29 16.89
N ALA A 1128 -56.54 0.16 15.64
CA ALA A 1128 -57.82 0.62 15.08
C ALA A 1128 -58.88 -0.49 15.02
N GLY A 1129 -58.46 -1.77 14.97
CA GLY A 1129 -59.33 -2.93 15.01
C GLY A 1129 -59.99 -3.11 16.38
N ASP A 1130 -59.19 -3.10 17.45
CA ASP A 1130 -59.68 -3.18 18.83
C ASP A 1130 -60.54 -1.96 19.17
N HIS A 1131 -60.16 -0.78 18.69
CA HIS A 1131 -60.94 0.45 18.85
C HIS A 1131 -62.37 0.32 18.33
N ALA A 1132 -62.55 -0.20 17.12
CA ALA A 1132 -63.88 -0.42 16.55
C ALA A 1132 -64.69 -1.46 17.35
N LEU A 1133 -64.02 -2.51 17.84
CA LEU A 1133 -64.65 -3.60 18.58
C LEU A 1133 -65.12 -3.18 19.98
N PHE A 1134 -64.31 -2.43 20.73
CA PHE A 1134 -64.73 -1.84 22.00
C PHE A 1134 -65.87 -0.84 21.80
N SER A 1135 -65.78 0.05 20.80
CA SER A 1135 -66.86 1.01 20.48
C SER A 1135 -68.18 0.32 20.12
N SER A 1136 -68.13 -0.84 19.43
CA SER A 1136 -69.32 -1.61 19.07
C SER A 1136 -69.99 -2.36 20.24
N ASN A 1137 -69.33 -2.44 21.40
CA ASN A 1137 -69.82 -3.12 22.61
C ASN A 1137 -70.14 -2.14 23.77
N ASP A 1138 -70.52 -0.90 23.44
CA ASP A 1138 -70.85 0.17 24.40
C ASP A 1138 -69.68 0.59 25.33
N TRP A 1139 -68.43 0.46 24.87
CA TRP A 1139 -67.25 1.04 25.54
C TRP A 1139 -66.77 2.32 24.84
N LEU A 1140 -66.29 3.27 25.62
CA LEU A 1140 -65.52 4.40 25.10
C LEU A 1140 -64.09 3.93 24.85
N ALA A 1141 -63.79 3.57 23.59
CA ALA A 1141 -62.45 3.26 23.13
C ALA A 1141 -61.70 4.56 22.83
N ILE A 1142 -60.44 4.65 23.26
CA ILE A 1142 -59.61 5.85 23.13
C ILE A 1142 -58.21 5.42 22.71
N SER A 1143 -57.66 6.08 21.71
CA SER A 1143 -56.25 5.90 21.33
C SER A 1143 -55.31 6.71 22.23
N PRO A 1144 -54.01 6.37 22.31
CA PRO A 1144 -53.04 7.16 23.09
C PRO A 1144 -52.98 8.64 22.69
N GLU A 1145 -53.16 8.93 21.39
CA GLU A 1145 -53.17 10.30 20.85
C GLU A 1145 -54.42 11.06 21.32
N GLU A 1146 -55.60 10.43 21.30
CA GLU A 1146 -56.85 11.04 21.77
C GLU A 1146 -56.89 11.23 23.28
N LEU A 1147 -56.18 10.38 24.04
CA LEU A 1147 -56.07 10.53 25.49
C LEU A 1147 -55.36 11.84 25.86
N PHE A 1148 -54.36 12.28 25.07
CA PHE A 1148 -53.70 13.58 25.31
C PHE A 1148 -54.68 14.75 25.19
N ASP A 1149 -55.54 14.74 24.18
CA ASP A 1149 -56.50 15.83 23.92
C ASP A 1149 -57.71 15.81 24.87
N THR A 1150 -58.02 14.64 25.44
CA THR A 1150 -59.23 14.43 26.27
C THR A 1150 -58.92 14.16 27.75
N PHE A 1151 -57.65 14.27 28.16
CA PHE A 1151 -57.17 13.91 29.50
C PHE A 1151 -58.01 14.56 30.62
N ASP A 1152 -58.20 15.88 30.59
CA ASP A 1152 -58.95 16.61 31.63
C ASP A 1152 -60.43 16.19 31.68
N ILE A 1153 -61.03 15.91 30.53
CA ILE A 1153 -62.44 15.50 30.40
C ILE A 1153 -62.64 14.10 30.98
N LEU A 1154 -61.70 13.19 30.69
CA LEU A 1154 -61.71 11.83 31.22
C LEU A 1154 -61.39 11.80 32.71
N SER A 1155 -60.49 12.67 33.16
CA SER A 1155 -60.17 12.85 34.57
C SER A 1155 -61.43 13.18 35.37
N ALA A 1156 -62.17 14.21 34.97
CA ALA A 1156 -63.44 14.59 35.61
C ALA A 1156 -64.46 13.43 35.65
N LYS A 1157 -64.54 12.65 34.56
CA LYS A 1157 -65.45 11.51 34.43
C LYS A 1157 -65.05 10.30 35.29
N LEU A 1158 -63.75 10.11 35.54
CA LEU A 1158 -63.20 8.97 36.29
C LEU A 1158 -63.01 9.26 37.78
N THR A 1159 -62.74 10.50 38.18
CA THR A 1159 -62.59 10.90 39.60
C THR A 1159 -63.90 11.30 40.26
N GLY A 1160 -64.98 11.48 39.49
CA GLY A 1160 -66.31 11.84 40.01
C GLY A 1160 -66.51 13.33 40.29
N ASP A 1161 -65.55 14.17 39.89
CA ASP A 1161 -65.66 15.63 39.90
C ASP A 1161 -66.40 16.09 38.62
N ALA A 1162 -67.72 15.86 38.58
CA ALA A 1162 -68.61 16.38 37.54
C ALA A 1162 -69.18 17.76 37.89
#